data_AF-A0A084WKC4-F1
#
_entry.id   AF-A0A084WKC4-F1
#
_cell.length_a   1.000
_cell.length_b   1.000
_cell.length_c   1.000
_cell.angle_alpha   90.00
_cell.angle_beta   90.00
_cell.angle_gamma   90.00
#
_symmetry.space_group_name_H-M   'P 1'
#
loop_
_entity.id
_entity.type
_entity.pdbx_description
1 polymer ?
#
loop_
_entity_poly.entity_id
_entity_poly.type
_entity_poly.pdbx_seq_one_letter_code
_entity_poly.pdbx_strand_id
1 'polypeptide(L)'
;MLRRTRSSTKDQQPCPVKLNKAVKHNSTVATGRLRNITNTVRMSTEQEEEPRGKPSSEPPRKKKRPNSIAGQSTSQPELVAFEKLRVVLGRHYFDVCRRLVLDYVPRCVKQVTECAQHHANKRGPRTKRVGLMRQNHTLEQIPEQRPDQFVEFLYQALMRNEFIDSELFGAGLQLILTINRPSTELQVDYDVLNIVSGTSDALLKCLERFPPCRWDLRAAYQDIVFGHLDADCFKKCDRKEGLFRNIIHLLEFCIETGDPEQSSSHSKHRKGTKKAKQEEDIFFSNYNSWMTQNSQIYDFDKLSRAERFERLFTSLRIIVKMLEMDLAMWILRNPTKTRQNLCLSSRCPLVAQLVWDGDYGSVNLFVKKLFQMYINVIALQYPEENIAILSRLLNLVAVCVNLSEFQHNDGMLQYPCLKTNSEYFAKQLWKTLETSPYYSVNVCLATIHHTRTPFVLLSLSEELIRKLHRHDHPTNIRGFFQHLLSSNWLDCGTEKRAAKTIAGEQSKNPPYPVLNRQKIRTKTSEITQQEYVDLLFVGLRAYCDVYQIPAYFRAIMVQSPNDAETASGENVASDLFPTTVPTAPNRLVKHLRKHESRFPGSTRIVSEDVTDERMIFQGVAVNGELLLEYREDIKYLMLIEQQLKKLKSPEEMRLFRKWITFLSEVDPSLKMNIN
;
A
#
# COMPACT_ATOMS: atom_id res chain seq x y z
N MET A 1 -12.88 -49.13 -5.35
CA MET A 1 -12.82 -50.00 -6.55
C MET A 1 -12.10 -49.27 -7.68
N LEU A 2 -10.94 -49.80 -8.07
CA LEU A 2 -10.20 -49.72 -9.34
C LEU A 2 -10.53 -48.59 -10.36
N ARG A 3 -9.55 -47.72 -10.63
CA ARG A 3 -8.65 -47.87 -11.79
C ARG A 3 -7.45 -46.92 -11.73
N ARG A 4 -6.26 -47.54 -11.75
CA ARG A 4 -4.96 -46.93 -12.09
C ARG A 4 -4.85 -46.80 -13.60
N THR A 5 -4.19 -45.75 -14.07
CA THR A 5 -3.30 -45.81 -15.24
C THR A 5 -2.00 -45.05 -14.94
N ARG A 6 -0.89 -45.69 -15.28
CA ARG A 6 0.51 -45.28 -15.11
C ARG A 6 1.08 -44.90 -16.49
N SER A 7 2.26 -44.29 -16.45
CA SER A 7 3.29 -44.17 -17.50
C SER A 7 3.21 -42.89 -18.36
N SER A 8 4.30 -42.25 -18.78
CA SER A 8 5.74 -42.54 -18.66
C SER A 8 6.57 -41.25 -18.76
N THR A 9 7.68 -41.24 -18.06
CA THR A 9 8.86 -40.37 -18.24
C THR A 9 9.48 -40.49 -19.64
N LYS A 10 10.02 -39.38 -20.16
CA LYS A 10 11.17 -39.40 -21.09
C LYS A 10 11.98 -38.11 -20.94
N ASP A 11 13.23 -38.31 -20.53
CA ASP A 11 14.34 -37.36 -20.57
C ASP A 11 14.61 -36.85 -21.97
N GLN A 12 15.02 -35.58 -22.09
CA GLN A 12 15.95 -35.12 -23.12
C GLN A 12 16.64 -33.83 -22.66
N GLN A 13 17.94 -33.94 -22.42
CA GLN A 13 18.90 -32.86 -22.23
C GLN A 13 19.85 -32.84 -23.47
N PRO A 14 20.77 -31.88 -23.62
CA PRO A 14 20.72 -30.81 -24.62
C PRO A 14 21.81 -30.95 -25.71
N CYS A 15 21.72 -30.17 -26.80
CA CYS A 15 22.88 -29.92 -27.66
C CYS A 15 22.80 -28.59 -28.45
N PRO A 16 23.95 -28.06 -28.91
CA PRO A 16 24.26 -26.63 -28.98
C PRO A 16 24.34 -26.08 -30.41
N VAL A 17 24.32 -24.74 -30.55
CA VAL A 17 24.90 -24.07 -31.72
C VAL A 17 25.67 -22.83 -31.26
N LYS A 18 26.94 -22.77 -31.66
CA LYS A 18 27.88 -21.66 -31.46
C LYS A 18 27.88 -20.72 -32.68
N LEU A 19 28.18 -19.46 -32.36
CA LEU A 19 28.89 -18.42 -33.14
C LEU A 19 28.18 -17.73 -34.32
N ASN A 20 28.00 -16.42 -34.19
CA ASN A 20 28.67 -15.47 -35.06
C ASN A 20 29.12 -14.20 -34.32
N LYS A 21 30.36 -13.80 -34.61
CA LYS A 21 31.13 -12.62 -34.14
C LYS A 21 30.57 -11.34 -34.79
N ALA A 22 30.32 -10.27 -34.05
CA ALA A 22 31.23 -9.15 -33.71
C ALA A 22 30.78 -7.83 -34.36
N VAL A 23 30.35 -6.87 -33.54
CA VAL A 23 30.59 -5.44 -33.76
C VAL A 23 30.97 -4.87 -32.38
N LYS A 24 32.24 -4.52 -32.23
CA LYS A 24 32.78 -3.84 -31.05
C LYS A 24 32.45 -2.35 -31.18
N HIS A 25 31.53 -1.84 -30.37
CA HIS A 25 31.50 -0.42 -30.04
C HIS A 25 32.22 -0.21 -28.71
N ASN A 26 33.31 0.54 -28.75
CA ASN A 26 34.00 1.06 -27.58
C ASN A 26 33.07 2.05 -26.88
N SER A 27 32.51 1.68 -25.72
CA SER A 27 32.07 2.65 -24.73
C SER A 27 32.97 2.51 -23.50
N THR A 28 33.67 3.60 -23.20
CA THR A 28 34.39 3.80 -21.95
C THR A 28 33.39 3.83 -20.81
N VAL A 29 33.19 2.68 -20.17
CA VAL A 29 32.39 2.51 -18.96
C VAL A 29 33.09 3.22 -17.80
N ALA A 30 32.52 4.33 -17.35
CA ALA A 30 32.80 4.85 -16.02
C ALA A 30 32.28 3.83 -14.99
N THR A 31 33.19 3.19 -14.27
CA THR A 31 32.93 2.21 -13.22
C THR A 31 32.43 2.90 -11.95
N GLY A 32 31.27 3.55 -12.02
CA GLY A 32 30.52 3.99 -10.85
C GLY A 32 29.89 2.79 -10.16
N ARG A 33 30.54 2.24 -9.12
CA ARG A 33 29.92 1.21 -8.27
C ARG A 33 28.59 1.73 -7.72
N LEU A 34 27.48 1.14 -8.16
CA LEU A 34 26.13 1.39 -7.65
C LEU A 34 26.09 1.14 -6.15
N ARG A 35 25.88 2.19 -5.36
CA ARG A 35 25.90 2.14 -3.90
C ARG A 35 24.50 1.77 -3.40
N ASN A 36 24.36 0.59 -2.79
CA ASN A 36 23.21 0.30 -1.94
C ASN A 36 23.19 1.34 -0.80
N ILE A 37 22.01 1.81 -0.37
CA ILE A 37 21.84 2.67 0.81
C ILE A 37 22.52 2.07 2.06
N THR A 38 22.73 0.76 2.12
CA THR A 38 23.49 0.09 3.19
C THR A 38 25.02 0.09 2.98
N ASN A 39 25.50 0.34 1.76
CA ASN A 39 26.91 0.44 1.41
C ASN A 39 27.47 1.87 1.52
N THR A 40 26.61 2.89 1.68
CA THR A 40 27.03 4.29 1.86
C THR A 40 27.65 4.55 3.24
N VAL A 41 27.32 3.74 4.25
CA VAL A 41 27.84 3.87 5.63
C VAL A 41 29.33 3.49 5.74
N ARG A 42 29.87 2.70 4.79
CA ARG A 42 31.26 2.21 4.88
C ARG A 42 32.34 3.26 4.58
N MET A 43 32.01 4.41 3.98
CA MET A 43 33.02 5.36 3.50
C MET A 43 33.12 6.65 4.32
N SER A 44 32.42 6.77 5.45
CA SER A 44 32.43 7.99 6.28
C SER A 44 33.24 7.88 7.57
N THR A 45 33.90 6.74 7.83
CA THR A 45 34.64 6.48 9.08
C THR A 45 36.03 5.88 8.89
N GLU A 46 36.60 5.90 7.69
CA GLU A 46 37.99 5.47 7.48
C GLU A 46 38.84 6.73 7.20
N GLN A 47 39.53 7.19 8.24
CA GLN A 47 40.64 8.14 8.13
C GLN A 47 41.72 7.50 7.27
N GLU A 48 42.11 8.19 6.19
CA GLU A 48 43.20 7.81 5.31
C GLU A 48 44.53 7.77 6.08
N GLU A 49 45.05 6.58 6.36
CA GLU A 49 46.46 6.38 6.59
C GLU A 49 47.19 6.33 5.23
N GLU A 50 48.01 7.35 4.97
CA GLU A 50 48.95 7.42 3.86
C GLU A 50 49.91 6.22 3.85
N PRO A 51 50.31 5.75 2.66
CA PRO A 51 51.65 5.22 2.47
C PRO A 51 52.47 6.13 1.55
N ARG A 52 53.55 6.65 2.14
CA ARG A 52 54.70 7.27 1.46
C ARG A 52 55.37 6.30 0.49
N GLY A 53 55.75 6.77 -0.71
CA GLY A 53 56.61 5.99 -1.61
C GLY A 53 56.90 6.59 -3.00
N LYS A 54 57.70 7.69 -3.02
CA LYS A 54 58.67 8.24 -4.02
C LYS A 54 58.57 8.04 -5.56
N PRO A 55 59.19 8.96 -6.35
CA PRO A 55 58.81 9.30 -7.73
C PRO A 55 59.83 8.91 -8.82
N SER A 56 59.37 8.81 -10.08
CA SER A 56 60.14 8.74 -11.34
C SER A 56 59.11 8.68 -12.49
N SER A 57 59.15 9.32 -13.65
CA SER A 57 60.09 10.17 -14.38
C SER A 57 59.37 10.63 -15.68
N GLU A 58 59.49 11.91 -16.00
CA GLU A 58 59.38 12.61 -17.31
C GLU A 58 58.19 12.43 -18.32
N PRO A 59 57.75 13.54 -18.97
CA PRO A 59 56.65 13.55 -19.94
C PRO A 59 57.12 13.60 -21.40
N PRO A 60 56.37 13.06 -22.39
CA PRO A 60 56.54 13.44 -23.77
C PRO A 60 55.46 14.42 -24.24
N ARG A 61 55.92 15.68 -24.36
CA ARG A 61 55.75 16.60 -25.49
C ARG A 61 54.45 16.56 -26.33
N LYS A 62 53.74 17.68 -26.22
CA LYS A 62 52.82 18.31 -27.18
C LYS A 62 53.21 18.09 -28.66
N LYS A 63 52.27 17.57 -29.45
CA LYS A 63 52.15 17.88 -30.89
C LYS A 63 50.78 18.54 -31.14
N LYS A 64 50.82 19.84 -31.39
CA LYS A 64 49.73 20.63 -31.99
C LYS A 64 49.60 20.22 -33.46
N ARG A 65 48.38 19.92 -33.91
CA ARG A 65 47.92 20.19 -35.28
C ARG A 65 46.42 20.55 -35.26
N PRO A 66 45.96 21.34 -36.25
CA PRO A 66 44.99 22.40 -36.05
C PRO A 66 43.55 21.99 -36.36
N ASN A 67 42.64 22.80 -35.81
CA ASN A 67 41.25 23.03 -36.17
C ASN A 67 40.72 22.37 -37.46
N SER A 68 39.67 21.57 -37.28
CA SER A 68 38.52 21.57 -38.17
C SER A 68 37.25 21.63 -37.30
N ILE A 69 36.82 22.86 -37.00
CA ILE A 69 35.48 23.17 -36.52
C ILE A 69 34.58 23.16 -37.75
N ALA A 70 33.68 22.18 -37.84
CA ALA A 70 32.42 22.30 -38.59
C ALA A 70 31.50 21.16 -38.17
N GLY A 71 30.47 21.47 -37.39
CA GLY A 71 29.33 20.59 -37.16
C GLY A 71 29.26 19.95 -35.77
N GLN A 72 29.06 20.73 -34.71
CA GLN A 72 28.55 20.24 -33.42
C GLN A 72 28.06 21.41 -32.56
N SER A 73 26.86 21.92 -32.84
CA SER A 73 26.16 22.85 -31.92
C SER A 73 24.72 22.43 -31.62
N THR A 74 24.27 21.27 -32.11
CA THR A 74 22.94 20.71 -31.81
C THR A 74 22.93 19.71 -30.64
N SER A 75 24.09 19.26 -30.14
CA SER A 75 24.16 18.16 -29.15
C SER A 75 24.02 18.57 -27.67
N GLN A 76 24.30 19.82 -27.31
CA GLN A 76 24.25 20.26 -25.91
C GLN A 76 22.84 20.27 -25.27
N PRO A 77 21.78 20.81 -25.89
CA PRO A 77 20.45 20.85 -25.27
C PRO A 77 19.82 19.46 -25.12
N GLU A 78 20.12 18.53 -26.04
CA GLU A 78 19.61 17.16 -25.96
C GLU A 78 20.27 16.39 -24.82
N LEU A 79 21.59 16.50 -24.66
CA LEU A 79 22.31 15.87 -23.54
C LEU A 79 21.81 16.35 -22.17
N VAL A 80 21.47 17.65 -22.05
CA VAL A 80 20.87 18.21 -20.82
C VAL A 80 19.48 17.61 -20.58
N ALA A 81 18.67 17.43 -21.61
CA ALA A 81 17.35 16.84 -21.50
C ALA A 81 17.42 15.35 -21.08
N PHE A 82 18.37 14.58 -21.64
CA PHE A 82 18.65 13.21 -21.23
C PHE A 82 19.01 13.11 -19.75
N GLU A 83 19.92 13.97 -19.28
CA GLU A 83 20.36 13.97 -17.89
C GLU A 83 19.22 14.33 -16.93
N LYS A 84 18.45 15.38 -17.26
CA LYS A 84 17.27 15.80 -16.48
C LYS A 84 16.23 14.68 -16.37
N LEU A 85 15.95 13.97 -17.47
CA LEU A 85 15.02 12.84 -17.47
C LEU A 85 15.54 11.69 -16.59
N ARG A 86 16.82 11.34 -16.72
CA ARG A 86 17.46 10.31 -15.89
C ARG A 86 17.38 10.64 -14.40
N VAL A 87 17.64 11.89 -14.02
CA VAL A 87 17.56 12.35 -12.63
C VAL A 87 16.12 12.27 -12.10
N VAL A 88 15.14 12.73 -12.87
CA VAL A 88 13.71 12.69 -12.47
C VAL A 88 13.25 11.25 -12.25
N LEU A 89 13.54 10.37 -13.20
CA LEU A 89 13.17 8.96 -13.11
C LEU A 89 13.95 8.23 -12.00
N GLY A 90 15.23 8.57 -11.82
CA GLY A 90 16.06 8.05 -10.75
C GLY A 90 15.56 8.45 -9.35
N ARG A 91 15.03 9.67 -9.20
CA ARG A 91 14.35 10.12 -7.97
C ARG A 91 13.04 9.37 -7.75
N HIS A 92 12.22 9.27 -8.79
CA HIS A 92 10.94 8.57 -8.71
C HIS A 92 11.09 7.10 -8.34
N TYR A 93 12.16 6.44 -8.80
CA TYR A 93 12.48 5.07 -8.41
C TYR A 93 12.55 4.87 -6.88
N PHE A 94 13.10 5.85 -6.16
CA PHE A 94 13.26 5.83 -4.70
C PHE A 94 12.15 6.54 -3.93
N ASP A 95 11.19 7.18 -4.60
CA ASP A 95 10.04 7.81 -3.98
C ASP A 95 9.00 6.75 -3.55
N VAL A 96 9.35 6.03 -2.49
CA VAL A 96 8.50 4.97 -1.92
C VAL A 96 7.21 5.51 -1.32
N CYS A 97 7.19 6.77 -0.88
CA CYS A 97 6.00 7.43 -0.35
C CYS A 97 4.94 7.56 -1.44
N ARG A 98 5.32 8.10 -2.61
CA ARG A 98 4.42 8.24 -3.75
C ARG A 98 4.06 6.90 -4.34
N ARG A 99 5.02 5.99 -4.50
CA ARG A 99 4.78 4.66 -5.09
C ARG A 99 3.82 3.81 -4.27
N LEU A 100 3.92 3.85 -2.95
CA LEU A 100 3.05 3.09 -2.04
C LEU A 100 1.84 3.89 -1.57
N VAL A 101 1.72 5.17 -1.94
CA VAL A 101 0.63 6.08 -1.54
C VAL A 101 0.37 5.99 -0.03
N LEU A 102 1.45 6.14 0.74
CA LEU A 102 1.45 5.92 2.18
C LEU A 102 0.65 7.01 2.90
N ASP A 103 -0.36 6.60 3.67
CA ASP A 103 -1.07 7.50 4.60
C ASP A 103 -0.16 7.92 5.77
N TYR A 104 0.80 7.07 6.11
CA TYR A 104 1.80 7.29 7.16
C TYR A 104 3.19 7.07 6.60
N VAL A 105 4.03 8.11 6.63
CA VAL A 105 5.43 8.02 6.21
C VAL A 105 6.29 7.53 7.39
N PRO A 106 6.88 6.32 7.32
CA PRO A 106 7.70 5.78 8.40
C PRO A 106 8.93 6.66 8.64
N ARG A 107 9.33 6.83 9.90
CA ARG A 107 10.54 7.59 10.27
C ARG A 107 11.79 7.13 9.53
N CYS A 108 11.90 5.82 9.31
CA CYS A 108 13.01 5.21 8.57
C CYS A 108 13.09 5.66 7.10
N VAL A 109 11.96 6.05 6.48
CA VAL A 109 11.94 6.61 5.11
C VAL A 109 12.40 8.06 5.12
N LYS A 110 12.09 8.82 6.18
CA LYS A 110 12.57 10.20 6.34
C LYS A 110 14.06 10.27 6.68
N GLN A 111 14.56 9.29 7.43
CA GLN A 111 15.94 9.23 7.92
C GLN A 111 16.62 7.93 7.48
N VAL A 112 16.78 7.79 6.16
CA VAL A 112 17.30 6.58 5.54
C VAL A 112 18.72 6.24 6.01
N THR A 113 19.57 7.25 6.23
CA THR A 113 20.95 7.07 6.72
C THR A 113 20.97 6.47 8.13
N GLU A 114 20.17 7.01 9.05
CA GLU A 114 20.05 6.50 10.42
C GLU A 114 19.49 5.08 10.43
N CYS A 115 18.48 4.81 9.60
CA CYS A 115 17.92 3.47 9.42
C CYS A 115 18.99 2.48 8.93
N ALA A 116 19.84 2.87 7.98
CA ALA A 116 20.92 2.02 7.48
C ALA A 116 21.94 1.69 8.57
N GLN A 117 22.29 2.67 9.41
CA GLN A 117 23.27 2.53 10.49
C GLN A 117 22.74 1.67 11.66
N HIS A 118 21.49 1.88 12.08
CA HIS A 118 20.96 1.28 13.31
C HIS A 118 20.03 0.09 13.08
N HIS A 119 19.26 0.06 11.99
CA HIS A 119 18.25 -0.99 11.75
C HIS A 119 18.70 -2.01 10.70
N ALA A 120 19.43 -1.60 9.67
CA ALA A 120 19.86 -2.50 8.61
C ALA A 120 21.18 -3.22 8.95
N ASN A 121 22.03 -2.60 9.75
CA ASN A 121 23.36 -3.11 10.06
C ASN A 121 23.31 -4.24 11.10
N LYS A 122 23.75 -5.43 10.70
CA LYS A 122 23.87 -6.61 11.59
C LYS A 122 24.80 -6.40 12.79
N ARG A 123 25.69 -5.41 12.71
CA ARG A 123 26.59 -5.01 13.82
C ARG A 123 25.96 -4.02 14.79
N GLY A 124 24.76 -3.51 14.48
CA GLY A 124 24.03 -2.60 15.36
C GLY A 124 23.57 -3.29 16.65
N PRO A 125 23.18 -2.50 17.67
CA PRO A 125 22.67 -3.04 18.93
C PRO A 125 21.40 -3.85 18.66
N ARG A 126 21.32 -5.04 19.27
CA ARG A 126 20.11 -5.85 19.20
C ARG A 126 18.97 -5.19 19.98
N THR A 127 17.76 -5.39 19.49
CA THR A 127 16.54 -4.92 20.11
C THR A 127 16.31 -5.68 21.41
N LYS A 128 16.11 -4.94 22.50
CA LYS A 128 15.71 -5.52 23.79
C LYS A 128 14.30 -6.10 23.65
N ARG A 129 14.11 -7.34 24.07
CA ARG A 129 12.81 -8.03 24.06
C ARG A 129 12.27 -8.17 25.47
N VAL A 130 10.95 -8.33 25.59
CA VAL A 130 10.33 -8.76 26.84
C VAL A 130 10.88 -10.15 27.20
N GLY A 131 11.22 -10.34 28.47
CA GLY A 131 11.76 -11.63 28.94
C GLY A 131 10.65 -12.68 29.09
N LEU A 132 10.99 -13.95 28.84
CA LEU A 132 10.05 -15.08 28.79
C LEU A 132 9.10 -15.17 30.01
N MET A 133 9.62 -14.98 31.23
CA MET A 133 8.78 -15.00 32.44
C MET A 133 7.70 -13.91 32.43
N ARG A 134 8.05 -12.69 32.00
CA ARG A 134 7.08 -11.58 31.92
C ARG A 134 6.10 -11.81 30.79
N GLN A 135 6.57 -12.33 29.65
CA GLN A 135 5.73 -12.70 28.52
C GLN A 135 4.67 -13.73 28.90
N ASN A 136 5.07 -14.84 29.52
CA ASN A 136 4.14 -15.90 29.95
C ASN A 136 3.11 -15.36 30.96
N HIS A 137 3.58 -14.63 31.98
CA HIS A 137 2.69 -14.03 32.96
C HIS A 137 1.68 -13.05 32.34
N THR A 138 2.11 -12.26 31.34
CA THR A 138 1.20 -11.38 30.60
C THR A 138 0.20 -12.15 29.74
N LEU A 139 0.61 -13.26 29.10
CA LEU A 139 -0.31 -14.10 28.33
C LEU A 139 -1.40 -14.70 29.21
N GLU A 140 -1.10 -15.05 30.47
CA GLU A 140 -2.05 -15.56 31.46
C GLU A 140 -3.13 -14.54 31.85
N GLN A 141 -2.88 -13.23 31.69
CA GLN A 141 -3.86 -12.19 32.03
C GLN A 141 -5.12 -12.24 31.14
N ILE A 142 -5.02 -12.75 29.91
CA ILE A 142 -6.17 -12.90 29.01
C ILE A 142 -7.14 -14.00 29.51
N PRO A 143 -6.71 -15.26 29.74
CA PRO A 143 -7.59 -16.28 30.31
C PRO A 143 -8.02 -15.97 31.76
N GLU A 144 -7.24 -15.19 32.52
CA GLU A 144 -7.64 -14.67 33.84
C GLU A 144 -8.67 -13.53 33.79
N GLN A 145 -9.13 -13.13 32.60
CA GLN A 145 -10.13 -12.06 32.40
C GLN A 145 -9.64 -10.67 32.89
N ARG A 146 -8.34 -10.38 32.73
CA ARG A 146 -7.69 -9.10 33.06
C ARG A 146 -7.13 -8.39 31.81
N PRO A 147 -7.98 -8.08 30.82
CA PRO A 147 -7.51 -7.52 29.55
C PRO A 147 -6.96 -6.10 29.69
N ASP A 148 -7.39 -5.35 30.71
CA ASP A 148 -6.88 -4.03 31.06
C ASP A 148 -5.41 -4.09 31.49
N GLN A 149 -5.05 -5.07 32.33
CA GLN A 149 -3.67 -5.30 32.76
C GLN A 149 -2.78 -5.75 31.60
N PHE A 150 -3.32 -6.56 30.69
CA PHE A 150 -2.62 -6.95 29.46
C PHE A 150 -2.25 -5.72 28.64
N VAL A 151 -3.22 -4.84 28.39
CA VAL A 151 -3.01 -3.59 27.63
C VAL A 151 -2.01 -2.68 28.36
N GLU A 152 -2.15 -2.52 29.68
CA GLU A 152 -1.22 -1.71 30.47
C GLU A 152 0.21 -2.25 30.38
N PHE A 153 0.38 -3.57 30.46
CA PHE A 153 1.68 -4.20 30.30
C PHE A 153 2.31 -3.89 28.93
N LEU A 154 1.54 -3.95 27.85
CA LEU A 154 2.05 -3.61 26.51
C LEU A 154 2.63 -2.18 26.52
N TYR A 155 1.91 -1.20 27.09
CA TYR A 155 2.44 0.16 27.22
C TYR A 155 3.69 0.22 28.09
N GLN A 156 3.72 -0.48 29.22
CA GLN A 156 4.90 -0.52 30.09
C GLN A 156 6.13 -1.10 29.37
N ALA A 157 5.96 -2.16 28.58
CA ALA A 157 7.04 -2.74 27.77
C ALA A 157 7.57 -1.73 26.73
N LEU A 158 6.67 -1.06 26.01
CA LEU A 158 7.04 -0.03 25.04
C LEU A 158 7.77 1.15 25.70
N MET A 159 7.30 1.59 26.87
CA MET A 159 7.95 2.64 27.67
C MET A 159 9.34 2.24 28.16
N ARG A 160 9.57 0.96 28.44
CA ARG A 160 10.89 0.38 28.77
C ARG A 160 11.77 0.14 27.54
N ASN A 161 11.31 0.54 26.34
CA ASN A 161 11.98 0.30 25.07
C ASN A 161 12.23 -1.20 24.83
N GLU A 162 11.25 -2.03 25.20
CA GLU A 162 11.26 -3.48 24.98
C GLU A 162 10.26 -3.85 23.88
N PHE A 163 10.72 -4.63 22.91
CA PHE A 163 9.85 -5.24 21.90
C PHE A 163 9.02 -6.35 22.54
N ILE A 164 7.70 -6.30 22.33
CA ILE A 164 6.72 -7.22 22.94
C ILE A 164 6.79 -8.65 22.39
N ASP A 165 7.57 -8.88 21.33
CA ASP A 165 7.70 -10.16 20.63
C ASP A 165 6.42 -10.64 19.92
N SER A 166 6.57 -11.68 19.09
CA SER A 166 5.51 -12.19 18.23
C SER A 166 4.31 -12.74 18.99
N GLU A 167 4.52 -13.41 20.13
CA GLU A 167 3.44 -14.04 20.91
C GLU A 167 2.50 -13.01 21.54
N LEU A 168 3.03 -11.97 22.21
CA LEU A 168 2.19 -10.91 22.78
C LEU A 168 1.52 -10.07 21.68
N PHE A 169 2.20 -9.88 20.55
CA PHE A 169 1.61 -9.19 19.41
C PHE A 169 0.42 -9.99 18.83
N GLY A 170 0.60 -11.29 18.63
CA GLY A 170 -0.45 -12.21 18.18
C GLY A 170 -1.62 -12.29 19.17
N ALA A 171 -1.31 -12.40 20.46
CA ALA A 171 -2.31 -12.38 21.53
C ALA A 171 -3.10 -11.06 21.56
N GLY A 172 -2.44 -9.92 21.32
CA GLY A 172 -3.12 -8.62 21.20
C GLY A 172 -4.06 -8.55 20.00
N LEU A 173 -3.66 -9.06 18.84
CA LEU A 173 -4.55 -9.17 17.67
C LEU A 173 -5.74 -10.08 17.96
N GLN A 174 -5.50 -11.21 18.61
CA GLN A 174 -6.55 -12.14 19.00
C GLN A 174 -7.51 -11.51 20.02
N LEU A 175 -7.00 -10.76 21.00
CA LEU A 175 -7.80 -10.04 21.97
C LEU A 175 -8.74 -9.04 21.29
N ILE A 176 -8.25 -8.25 20.32
CA ILE A 176 -9.07 -7.35 19.51
C ILE A 176 -10.23 -8.12 18.86
N LEU A 177 -9.94 -9.30 18.31
CA LEU A 177 -10.94 -10.10 17.62
C LEU A 177 -11.97 -10.73 18.58
N THR A 178 -11.59 -11.15 19.78
CA THR A 178 -12.45 -12.01 20.62
C THR A 178 -13.08 -11.34 21.83
N ILE A 179 -12.55 -10.22 22.34
CA ILE A 179 -12.99 -9.62 23.61
C ILE A 179 -14.50 -9.33 23.63
N ASN A 180 -15.27 -9.92 24.56
CA ASN A 180 -16.70 -9.62 24.70
C ASN A 180 -16.97 -8.69 25.88
N ARG A 181 -18.18 -8.14 25.94
CA ARG A 181 -18.66 -7.39 27.11
C ARG A 181 -18.63 -8.30 28.35
N PRO A 182 -18.17 -7.80 29.50
CA PRO A 182 -18.21 -8.56 30.73
C PRO A 182 -19.63 -8.93 31.11
N SER A 183 -19.79 -10.14 31.66
CA SER A 183 -21.06 -10.53 32.25
C SER A 183 -21.33 -9.66 33.47
N THR A 184 -22.54 -9.14 33.59
CA THR A 184 -22.98 -8.36 34.76
C THR A 184 -22.85 -9.16 36.06
N GLU A 185 -22.83 -10.50 35.97
CA GLU A 185 -22.72 -11.41 37.11
C GLU A 185 -21.29 -11.54 37.64
N LEU A 186 -20.27 -11.25 36.83
CA LEU A 186 -18.85 -11.43 37.19
C LEU A 186 -18.24 -10.22 37.93
N GLN A 187 -18.97 -9.10 38.02
CA GLN A 187 -18.48 -7.84 38.60
C GLN A 187 -17.14 -7.33 38.01
N VAL A 188 -16.80 -7.79 36.80
CA VAL A 188 -15.62 -7.33 36.07
C VAL A 188 -15.99 -6.04 35.32
N ASP A 189 -15.34 -4.94 35.67
CA ASP A 189 -15.59 -3.63 35.06
C ASP A 189 -14.42 -3.23 34.15
N TYR A 190 -14.52 -3.61 32.87
CA TYR A 190 -13.69 -3.04 31.83
C TYR A 190 -14.56 -2.62 30.64
N ASP A 191 -14.14 -1.55 29.97
CA ASP A 191 -14.78 -1.11 28.74
C ASP A 191 -14.13 -1.77 27.52
N VAL A 192 -14.91 -2.56 26.79
CA VAL A 192 -14.49 -3.28 25.58
C VAL A 192 -13.90 -2.32 24.54
N LEU A 193 -14.48 -1.14 24.36
CA LEU A 193 -14.00 -0.18 23.37
C LEU A 193 -12.61 0.35 23.76
N ASN A 194 -12.39 0.62 25.04
CA ASN A 194 -11.07 1.02 25.56
C ASN A 194 -10.04 -0.12 25.43
N ILE A 195 -10.42 -1.38 25.64
CA ILE A 195 -9.50 -2.52 25.44
C ILE A 195 -9.13 -2.65 23.96
N VAL A 196 -10.10 -2.63 23.05
CA VAL A 196 -9.86 -2.77 21.60
C VAL A 196 -8.99 -1.61 21.09
N SER A 197 -9.36 -0.38 21.41
CA SER A 197 -8.61 0.81 21.00
C SER A 197 -7.23 0.88 21.65
N GLY A 198 -7.14 0.60 22.95
CA GLY A 198 -5.88 0.58 23.70
C GLY A 198 -4.91 -0.47 23.21
N THR A 199 -5.40 -1.68 22.88
CA THR A 199 -4.59 -2.74 22.26
C THR A 199 -4.15 -2.34 20.86
N SER A 200 -5.07 -1.83 20.03
CA SER A 200 -4.75 -1.38 18.67
C SER A 200 -3.66 -0.30 18.67
N ASP A 201 -3.78 0.71 19.54
CA ASP A 201 -2.79 1.78 19.67
C ASP A 201 -1.44 1.26 20.18
N ALA A 202 -1.43 0.36 21.17
CA ALA A 202 -0.19 -0.26 21.65
C ALA A 202 0.54 -1.03 20.53
N LEU A 203 -0.17 -1.83 19.73
CA LEU A 203 0.41 -2.56 18.61
C LEU A 203 0.92 -1.61 17.51
N LEU A 204 0.20 -0.54 17.19
CA LEU A 204 0.65 0.48 16.23
C LEU A 204 1.90 1.21 16.73
N LYS A 205 1.95 1.61 18.00
CA LYS A 205 3.14 2.21 18.64
C LYS A 205 4.32 1.25 18.67
N CYS A 206 4.07 -0.05 18.85
CA CYS A 206 5.08 -1.09 18.74
C CYS A 206 5.75 -1.07 17.36
N LEU A 207 4.96 -1.04 16.27
CA LEU A 207 5.50 -0.98 14.90
C LEU A 207 6.32 0.30 14.64
N GLU A 208 5.90 1.44 15.20
CA GLU A 208 6.63 2.70 15.04
C GLU A 208 7.97 2.70 15.79
N ARG A 209 7.99 2.13 17.00
CA ARG A 209 9.19 2.06 17.83
C ARG A 209 10.16 0.98 17.38
N PHE A 210 9.60 -0.15 16.96
CA PHE A 210 10.30 -1.33 16.48
C PHE A 210 9.84 -1.57 15.05
N PRO A 211 10.43 -0.93 14.04
CA PRO A 211 9.98 -1.11 12.66
C PRO A 211 10.44 -2.45 12.10
N PRO A 212 9.68 -3.07 11.18
CA PRO A 212 10.02 -4.36 10.55
C PRO A 212 11.31 -4.33 9.74
N CYS A 213 11.80 -3.12 9.40
CA CYS A 213 13.10 -2.96 8.79
C CYS A 213 14.28 -3.27 9.73
N ARG A 214 14.08 -3.50 11.03
CA ARG A 214 15.15 -3.97 11.93
C ARG A 214 15.55 -5.40 11.60
N TRP A 215 16.84 -5.61 11.32
CA TRP A 215 17.36 -6.89 10.84
C TRP A 215 17.11 -8.05 11.82
N ASP A 216 17.14 -7.77 13.13
CA ASP A 216 17.00 -8.74 14.23
C ASP A 216 15.54 -9.04 14.61
N LEU A 217 14.60 -8.26 14.08
CA LEU A 217 13.16 -8.44 14.30
C LEU A 217 12.44 -9.12 13.13
N ARG A 218 13.13 -9.33 12.00
CA ARG A 218 12.54 -9.93 10.79
C ARG A 218 11.82 -11.26 11.09
N ALA A 219 12.46 -12.14 11.85
CA ALA A 219 11.87 -13.43 12.24
C ALA A 219 10.59 -13.23 13.06
N ALA A 220 10.60 -12.34 14.06
CA ALA A 220 9.42 -12.07 14.87
C ALA A 220 8.24 -11.53 14.04
N TYR A 221 8.49 -10.68 13.04
CA TYR A 221 7.43 -10.21 12.14
C TYR A 221 6.92 -11.28 11.19
N GLN A 222 7.79 -12.21 10.77
CA GLN A 222 7.36 -13.41 10.04
C GLN A 222 6.46 -14.27 10.94
N ASP A 223 6.87 -14.51 12.19
CA ASP A 223 6.09 -15.27 13.17
C ASP A 223 4.73 -14.63 13.48
N ILE A 224 4.61 -13.29 13.41
CA ILE A 224 3.32 -12.60 13.56
C ILE A 224 2.38 -12.90 12.39
N VAL A 225 2.85 -12.74 11.14
CA VAL A 225 1.96 -12.89 9.97
C VAL A 225 1.64 -14.34 9.62
N PHE A 226 2.60 -15.24 9.87
CA PHE A 226 2.47 -16.68 9.68
C PHE A 226 2.03 -17.42 10.94
N GLY A 227 1.89 -16.72 12.06
CA GLY A 227 1.42 -17.27 13.34
C GLY A 227 -0.02 -17.75 13.27
N HIS A 228 -0.54 -18.25 14.38
CA HIS A 228 -1.88 -18.86 14.45
C HIS A 228 -2.85 -17.99 15.23
N LEU A 229 -4.15 -18.18 14.96
CA LEU A 229 -5.20 -17.74 15.87
C LEU A 229 -5.49 -18.90 16.83
N ASP A 230 -5.07 -18.76 18.08
CA ASP A 230 -5.08 -19.84 19.07
C ASP A 230 -6.38 -19.95 19.87
N ALA A 231 -7.25 -18.93 19.81
CA ALA A 231 -8.54 -18.97 20.50
C ALA A 231 -9.42 -20.12 19.96
N ASP A 232 -10.19 -20.72 20.86
CA ASP A 232 -11.04 -21.87 20.55
C ASP A 232 -12.07 -21.60 19.45
N CYS A 233 -12.57 -20.36 19.35
CA CYS A 233 -13.51 -19.94 18.31
C CYS A 233 -12.91 -20.00 16.88
N PHE A 234 -11.58 -19.99 16.75
CA PHE A 234 -10.89 -20.08 15.46
C PHE A 234 -10.43 -21.49 15.09
N LYS A 235 -10.87 -22.54 15.81
CA LYS A 235 -10.57 -23.94 15.46
C LYS A 235 -10.97 -24.34 14.03
N LYS A 236 -11.92 -23.64 13.43
CA LYS A 236 -12.37 -23.83 12.04
C LYS A 236 -11.41 -23.23 11.00
N CYS A 237 -10.56 -22.30 11.41
CA CYS A 237 -9.55 -21.68 10.55
C CYS A 237 -8.39 -22.65 10.32
N ASP A 238 -7.81 -22.62 9.11
CA ASP A 238 -6.65 -23.46 8.82
C ASP A 238 -5.40 -22.85 9.46
N ARG A 239 -4.84 -23.54 10.45
CA ARG A 239 -3.58 -23.12 11.10
C ARG A 239 -2.44 -22.99 10.10
N LYS A 240 -2.40 -23.81 9.04
CA LYS A 240 -1.31 -23.78 8.05
C LYS A 240 -1.29 -22.52 7.20
N GLU A 241 -2.43 -21.86 7.03
CA GLU A 241 -2.54 -20.63 6.22
C GLU A 241 -2.02 -19.39 6.96
N GLY A 242 -1.88 -19.46 8.29
CA GLY A 242 -1.38 -18.36 9.12
C GLY A 242 -2.43 -17.26 9.38
N LEU A 243 -2.10 -16.36 10.32
CA LEU A 243 -2.99 -15.35 10.89
C LEU A 243 -3.52 -14.40 9.82
N PHE A 244 -2.65 -13.89 8.94
CA PHE A 244 -3.06 -12.94 7.92
C PHE A 244 -4.11 -13.52 6.98
N ARG A 245 -3.87 -14.73 6.44
CA ARG A 245 -4.81 -15.37 5.51
C ARG A 245 -6.11 -15.77 6.19
N ASN A 246 -6.05 -16.19 7.46
CA ASN A 246 -7.25 -16.47 8.24
C ASN A 246 -8.09 -15.20 8.47
N ILE A 247 -7.49 -14.03 8.71
CA ILE A 247 -8.24 -12.76 8.78
C ILE A 247 -8.93 -12.44 7.46
N ILE A 248 -8.23 -12.61 6.32
CA ILE A 248 -8.84 -12.41 4.99
C ILE A 248 -9.98 -13.40 4.75
N HIS A 249 -9.80 -14.66 5.15
CA HIS A 249 -10.83 -15.68 5.05
C HIS A 249 -12.06 -15.35 5.92
N LEU A 250 -11.86 -14.90 7.15
CA LEU A 250 -12.94 -14.46 8.04
C LEU A 250 -13.69 -13.25 7.47
N LEU A 251 -12.99 -12.28 6.87
CA LEU A 251 -13.61 -11.17 6.16
C LEU A 251 -14.47 -11.64 4.98
N GLU A 252 -13.92 -12.51 4.13
CA GLU A 252 -14.64 -13.12 3.00
C GLU A 252 -15.90 -13.84 3.50
N PHE A 253 -15.75 -14.69 4.52
CA PHE A 253 -16.87 -15.41 5.14
C PHE A 253 -17.93 -14.45 5.68
N CYS A 254 -17.55 -13.44 6.46
CA CYS A 254 -18.48 -12.45 6.98
C CYS A 254 -19.19 -11.68 5.86
N ILE A 255 -18.53 -11.33 4.76
CA ILE A 255 -19.18 -10.66 3.63
C ILE A 255 -20.30 -11.53 3.03
N GLU A 256 -20.09 -12.84 2.97
CA GLU A 256 -20.98 -13.80 2.32
C GLU A 256 -22.12 -14.32 3.21
N THR A 257 -21.90 -14.40 4.53
CA THR A 257 -22.89 -14.97 5.47
C THR A 257 -23.53 -13.89 6.32
N GLY A 258 -24.86 -13.89 6.44
CA GLY A 258 -25.59 -13.04 7.39
C GLY A 258 -25.57 -13.57 8.83
N ASP A 259 -26.16 -12.80 9.75
CA ASP A 259 -26.33 -13.27 11.13
C ASP A 259 -27.33 -14.43 11.18
N PRO A 260 -27.00 -15.54 11.88
CA PRO A 260 -27.85 -16.72 11.93
C PRO A 260 -29.24 -16.43 12.52
N GLU A 261 -29.37 -15.43 13.39
CA GLU A 261 -30.63 -15.09 14.09
C GLU A 261 -31.72 -14.52 13.18
N GLN A 262 -31.39 -13.98 12.00
CA GLN A 262 -32.40 -13.51 11.05
C GLN A 262 -32.96 -14.63 10.15
N SER A 263 -32.33 -15.81 10.16
CA SER A 263 -32.71 -16.94 9.30
C SER A 263 -33.60 -17.99 9.99
N SER A 264 -33.84 -17.87 11.30
CA SER A 264 -34.56 -18.88 12.10
C SER A 264 -36.01 -18.53 12.45
N SER A 265 -36.59 -17.45 11.92
CA SER A 265 -38.01 -17.11 12.14
C SER A 265 -39.00 -18.08 11.47
N HIS A 266 -38.52 -19.03 10.66
CA HIS A 266 -39.31 -20.10 10.06
C HIS A 266 -38.67 -21.48 10.25
N SER A 267 -38.62 -21.98 11.48
CA SER A 267 -39.01 -23.36 11.78
C SER A 267 -38.75 -23.73 13.24
N LYS A 268 -39.75 -24.40 13.82
CA LYS A 268 -39.70 -25.41 14.91
C LYS A 268 -40.65 -25.10 16.07
N HIS A 269 -41.94 -25.26 15.80
CA HIS A 269 -42.82 -25.87 16.80
C HIS A 269 -42.68 -27.39 16.70
N ARG A 270 -41.92 -27.99 17.62
CA ARG A 270 -42.15 -29.38 18.01
C ARG A 270 -41.94 -29.50 19.51
N LYS A 271 -43.05 -29.36 20.25
CA LYS A 271 -43.15 -29.71 21.67
C LYS A 271 -42.91 -31.21 21.80
N GLY A 272 -41.92 -31.60 22.58
CA GLY A 272 -41.69 -32.96 23.04
C GLY A 272 -41.54 -32.96 24.55
N THR A 273 -42.59 -33.35 25.24
CA THR A 273 -42.64 -33.66 26.67
C THR A 273 -41.76 -34.87 26.98
N LYS A 274 -40.93 -34.80 28.03
CA LYS A 274 -40.62 -35.92 28.92
C LYS A 274 -40.03 -35.40 30.23
N LYS A 275 -40.72 -35.70 31.32
CA LYS A 275 -40.39 -35.41 32.72
C LYS A 275 -39.76 -36.67 33.33
N ALA A 276 -38.95 -36.46 34.38
CA ALA A 276 -38.57 -37.41 35.44
C ALA A 276 -37.38 -38.37 35.20
N LYS A 277 -36.18 -37.93 35.62
CA LYS A 277 -35.28 -38.65 36.56
C LYS A 277 -33.97 -37.87 36.69
N GLN A 278 -33.75 -37.25 37.85
CA GLN A 278 -32.46 -36.89 38.47
C GLN A 278 -32.72 -35.69 39.36
N GLU A 279 -32.93 -35.87 40.67
CA GLU A 279 -33.02 -34.77 41.63
C GLU A 279 -31.76 -34.65 42.51
N GLU A 280 -30.84 -35.61 42.47
CA GLU A 280 -29.54 -35.53 43.18
C GLU A 280 -28.36 -35.09 42.29
N ASP A 281 -28.47 -35.21 40.96
CA ASP A 281 -27.50 -34.62 40.00
C ASP A 281 -27.75 -33.12 39.74
N ILE A 282 -28.87 -32.56 40.21
CA ILE A 282 -29.26 -31.17 39.91
C ILE A 282 -28.32 -30.17 40.57
N PHE A 283 -27.79 -30.42 41.77
CA PHE A 283 -27.00 -29.41 42.48
C PHE A 283 -25.59 -29.20 41.89
N PHE A 284 -24.90 -30.29 41.50
CA PHE A 284 -23.62 -30.22 40.78
C PHE A 284 -23.79 -29.85 39.30
N SER A 285 -24.89 -30.27 38.66
CA SER A 285 -25.26 -29.81 37.32
C SER A 285 -25.57 -28.32 37.31
N ASN A 286 -26.17 -27.76 38.36
CA ASN A 286 -26.50 -26.33 38.43
C ASN A 286 -25.25 -25.47 38.61
N TYR A 287 -24.29 -25.85 39.47
CA TYR A 287 -23.04 -25.08 39.59
C TYR A 287 -22.15 -25.18 38.35
N ASN A 288 -21.95 -26.37 37.77
CA ASN A 288 -21.15 -26.51 36.54
C ASN A 288 -21.88 -25.90 35.33
N SER A 289 -23.20 -26.01 35.23
CA SER A 289 -23.99 -25.32 34.21
C SER A 289 -23.95 -23.82 34.41
N TRP A 290 -24.05 -23.32 35.64
CA TRP A 290 -23.92 -21.90 35.98
C TRP A 290 -22.51 -21.40 35.68
N MET A 291 -21.45 -22.12 36.07
CA MET A 291 -20.06 -21.81 35.70
C MET A 291 -19.84 -21.83 34.19
N THR A 292 -20.42 -22.79 33.46
CA THR A 292 -20.26 -22.86 32.00
C THR A 292 -21.03 -21.73 31.31
N GLN A 293 -22.22 -21.37 31.82
CA GLN A 293 -23.05 -20.26 31.32
C GLN A 293 -22.51 -18.89 31.68
N ASN A 294 -21.86 -18.76 32.84
CA ASN A 294 -21.32 -17.50 33.37
C ASN A 294 -19.80 -17.38 33.26
N SER A 295 -19.11 -18.39 32.75
CA SER A 295 -17.70 -18.26 32.35
C SER A 295 -17.62 -17.29 31.19
N GLN A 296 -16.93 -16.18 31.42
CA GLN A 296 -16.67 -15.22 30.38
C GLN A 296 -15.63 -15.79 29.42
N ILE A 297 -16.13 -16.24 28.27
CA ILE A 297 -15.34 -16.76 27.18
C ILE A 297 -15.30 -15.69 26.08
N TYR A 298 -14.09 -15.24 25.76
CA TYR A 298 -13.85 -14.37 24.61
C TYR A 298 -14.02 -15.13 23.31
N ASP A 299 -15.02 -14.75 22.54
CA ASP A 299 -15.51 -15.49 21.39
C ASP A 299 -15.94 -14.53 20.27
N PHE A 300 -15.28 -14.68 19.12
CA PHE A 300 -15.57 -13.94 17.90
C PHE A 300 -16.99 -14.23 17.37
N ASP A 301 -17.46 -15.47 17.51
CA ASP A 301 -18.77 -15.90 17.03
C ASP A 301 -19.92 -15.32 17.90
N LYS A 302 -19.63 -14.79 19.09
CA LYS A 302 -20.63 -14.09 19.93
C LYS A 302 -20.81 -12.61 19.59
N LEU A 303 -19.95 -12.05 18.74
CA LEU A 303 -19.99 -10.65 18.35
C LEU A 303 -21.06 -10.39 17.29
N SER A 304 -21.64 -9.20 17.32
CA SER A 304 -22.51 -8.74 16.24
C SER A 304 -21.73 -8.63 14.92
N ARG A 305 -22.42 -8.74 13.78
CA ARG A 305 -21.80 -8.57 12.45
C ARG A 305 -20.99 -7.29 12.34
N ALA A 306 -21.53 -6.16 12.83
CA ALA A 306 -20.84 -4.87 12.78
C ALA A 306 -19.53 -4.90 13.57
N GLU A 307 -19.55 -5.40 14.80
CA GLU A 307 -18.35 -5.52 15.63
C GLU A 307 -17.32 -6.48 15.03
N ARG A 308 -17.76 -7.59 14.40
CA ARG A 308 -16.85 -8.50 13.70
C ARG A 308 -16.08 -7.79 12.59
N PHE A 309 -16.78 -7.01 11.76
CA PHE A 309 -16.12 -6.24 10.71
C PHE A 309 -15.18 -5.18 11.27
N GLU A 310 -15.62 -4.40 12.26
CA GLU A 310 -14.79 -3.37 12.88
C GLU A 310 -13.49 -3.95 13.44
N ARG A 311 -13.56 -5.11 14.11
CA ARG A 311 -12.39 -5.79 14.68
C ARG A 311 -11.48 -6.43 13.63
N LEU A 312 -12.07 -7.04 12.59
CA LEU A 312 -11.31 -7.59 11.47
C LEU A 312 -10.58 -6.49 10.70
N PHE A 313 -11.24 -5.37 10.39
CA PHE A 313 -10.61 -4.21 9.74
C PHE A 313 -9.59 -3.53 10.65
N THR A 314 -9.83 -3.44 11.96
CA THR A 314 -8.82 -2.94 12.92
C THR A 314 -7.56 -3.79 12.92
N SER A 315 -7.71 -5.12 12.95
CA SER A 315 -6.58 -6.06 12.90
C SER A 315 -5.86 -5.99 11.55
N LEU A 316 -6.62 -5.96 10.45
CA LEU A 316 -6.08 -5.84 9.11
C LEU A 316 -5.32 -4.52 8.91
N ARG A 317 -5.80 -3.41 9.47
CA ARG A 317 -5.13 -2.10 9.44
C ARG A 317 -3.73 -2.16 10.05
N ILE A 318 -3.57 -2.85 11.19
CA ILE A 318 -2.28 -3.02 11.87
C ILE A 318 -1.34 -3.84 10.97
N ILE A 319 -1.84 -4.94 10.41
CA ILE A 319 -1.04 -5.80 9.53
C ILE A 319 -0.64 -5.05 8.25
N VAL A 320 -1.56 -4.35 7.60
CA VAL A 320 -1.28 -3.55 6.40
C VAL A 320 -0.23 -2.48 6.69
N LYS A 321 -0.30 -1.77 7.83
CA LYS A 321 0.73 -0.80 8.23
C LYS A 321 2.10 -1.46 8.37
N MET A 322 2.17 -2.65 8.99
CA MET A 322 3.40 -3.41 9.10
C MET A 322 3.96 -3.81 7.73
N LEU A 323 3.11 -4.28 6.81
CA LEU A 323 3.51 -4.64 5.45
C LEU A 323 3.98 -3.43 4.62
N GLU A 324 3.34 -2.27 4.77
CA GLU A 324 3.77 -1.00 4.17
C GLU A 324 5.15 -0.58 4.65
N MET A 325 5.38 -0.64 5.97
CA MET A 325 6.67 -0.30 6.57
C MET A 325 7.79 -1.23 6.12
N ASP A 326 7.52 -2.54 6.01
CA ASP A 326 8.47 -3.52 5.49
C ASP A 326 8.78 -3.29 4.01
N LEU A 327 7.74 -3.19 3.16
CA LEU A 327 7.91 -3.04 1.71
C LEU A 327 8.61 -1.71 1.36
N ALA A 328 8.25 -0.60 2.01
CA ALA A 328 8.89 0.70 1.78
C ALA A 328 10.40 0.61 2.00
N MET A 329 10.82 0.07 3.15
CA MET A 329 12.24 -0.07 3.45
C MET A 329 12.92 -1.16 2.63
N TRP A 330 12.19 -2.19 2.23
CA TRP A 330 12.70 -3.23 1.34
C TRP A 330 13.09 -2.66 -0.03
N ILE A 331 12.24 -1.81 -0.63
CA ILE A 331 12.51 -1.15 -1.92
C ILE A 331 13.80 -0.32 -1.82
N LEU A 332 13.93 0.51 -0.78
CA LEU A 332 15.11 1.35 -0.56
C LEU A 332 16.40 0.52 -0.37
N ARG A 333 16.31 -0.63 0.30
CA ARG A 333 17.49 -1.48 0.59
C ARG A 333 17.89 -2.41 -0.56
N ASN A 334 16.99 -2.66 -1.51
CA ASN A 334 17.23 -3.58 -2.61
C ASN A 334 17.05 -2.88 -3.98
N PRO A 335 17.79 -1.79 -4.25
CA PRO A 335 17.61 -1.01 -5.48
C PRO A 335 18.03 -1.76 -6.74
N THR A 336 18.88 -2.77 -6.60
CA THR A 336 19.39 -3.58 -7.72
C THR A 336 19.04 -5.04 -7.51
N LYS A 337 18.96 -5.80 -8.61
CA LYS A 337 18.61 -7.23 -8.57
C LYS A 337 17.25 -7.46 -7.88
N THR A 338 16.33 -6.51 -8.02
CA THR A 338 15.02 -6.47 -7.37
C THR A 338 14.26 -7.79 -7.56
N ARG A 339 14.10 -8.26 -8.81
CA ARG A 339 13.47 -9.54 -9.11
C ARG A 339 14.15 -10.73 -8.40
N GLN A 340 15.48 -10.78 -8.42
CA GLN A 340 16.22 -11.87 -7.75
C GLN A 340 16.01 -11.84 -6.24
N ASN A 341 16.07 -10.66 -5.61
CA ASN A 341 15.84 -10.52 -4.17
C ASN A 341 14.39 -10.83 -3.78
N LEU A 342 13.43 -10.55 -4.67
CA LEU A 342 12.02 -10.92 -4.49
C LEU A 342 11.83 -12.44 -4.51
N CYS A 343 12.61 -13.16 -5.33
CA CYS A 343 12.57 -14.62 -5.41
C CYS A 343 13.30 -15.34 -4.27
N LEU A 344 14.06 -14.63 -3.43
CA LEU A 344 14.80 -15.24 -2.32
C LEU A 344 13.98 -15.15 -1.03
N SER A 345 13.55 -16.28 -0.48
CA SER A 345 12.76 -16.37 0.77
C SER A 345 13.38 -15.59 1.94
N SER A 346 14.70 -15.62 2.06
CA SER A 346 15.43 -14.89 3.11
C SER A 346 15.43 -13.38 2.96
N ARG A 347 15.17 -12.86 1.75
CA ARG A 347 15.28 -11.44 1.40
C ARG A 347 13.99 -10.80 0.93
N CYS A 348 12.99 -11.56 0.52
CA CYS A 348 11.75 -11.01 -0.02
C CYS A 348 10.91 -10.30 1.05
N PRO A 349 10.16 -9.24 0.70
CA PRO A 349 9.33 -8.52 1.66
C PRO A 349 8.18 -9.40 2.16
N LEU A 350 7.64 -9.09 3.33
CA LEU A 350 6.59 -9.88 4.00
C LEU A 350 5.37 -10.07 3.10
N VAL A 351 4.92 -9.01 2.43
CA VAL A 351 3.77 -9.10 1.51
C VAL A 351 4.02 -10.10 0.37
N ALA A 352 5.26 -10.21 -0.13
CA ALA A 352 5.57 -11.15 -1.19
C ALA A 352 5.50 -12.60 -0.68
N GLN A 353 5.97 -12.86 0.54
CA GLN A 353 5.88 -14.19 1.18
C GLN A 353 4.44 -14.59 1.47
N LEU A 354 3.58 -13.64 1.84
CA LEU A 354 2.18 -13.91 2.15
C LEU A 354 1.36 -14.21 0.90
N VAL A 355 1.68 -13.55 -0.21
CA VAL A 355 0.89 -13.62 -1.43
C VAL A 355 1.37 -14.75 -2.34
N TRP A 356 2.69 -14.99 -2.46
CA TRP A 356 3.24 -15.94 -3.44
C TRP A 356 4.13 -17.02 -2.81
N ASP A 357 3.86 -18.27 -3.19
CA ASP A 357 4.68 -19.45 -2.92
C ASP A 357 5.65 -19.77 -4.09
N GLY A 358 6.19 -18.73 -4.75
CA GLY A 358 7.17 -18.92 -5.82
C GLY A 358 7.03 -18.01 -7.03
N ASP A 359 5.98 -18.15 -7.84
CA ASP A 359 5.81 -17.37 -9.08
C ASP A 359 5.44 -15.91 -8.78
N TYR A 360 6.42 -15.14 -8.29
CA TYR A 360 6.24 -13.78 -7.78
C TYR A 360 5.77 -12.85 -8.89
N GLY A 361 4.66 -12.14 -8.62
CA GLY A 361 4.03 -11.22 -9.56
C GLY A 361 2.91 -11.85 -10.40
N SER A 362 2.68 -13.17 -10.28
CA SER A 362 1.54 -13.83 -10.93
C SER A 362 0.20 -13.52 -10.22
N VAL A 363 -0.90 -13.58 -10.97
CA VAL A 363 -2.25 -13.49 -10.39
C VAL A 363 -2.72 -14.88 -9.97
N ASN A 364 -2.45 -15.24 -8.72
CA ASN A 364 -2.86 -16.53 -8.14
C ASN A 364 -4.27 -16.48 -7.52
N LEU A 365 -4.70 -17.58 -6.89
CA LEU A 365 -6.03 -17.68 -6.27
C LEU A 365 -6.24 -16.67 -5.14
N PHE A 366 -5.22 -16.41 -4.32
CA PHE A 366 -5.29 -15.43 -3.25
C PHE A 366 -5.54 -14.02 -3.82
N VAL A 367 -4.79 -13.62 -4.85
CA VAL A 367 -4.98 -12.32 -5.51
C VAL A 367 -6.38 -12.20 -6.13
N LYS A 368 -6.91 -13.26 -6.75
CA LYS A 368 -8.28 -13.28 -7.28
C LYS A 368 -9.34 -13.11 -6.19
N LYS A 369 -9.17 -13.78 -5.05
CA LYS A 369 -10.05 -13.60 -3.89
C LYS A 369 -9.98 -12.17 -3.33
N LEU A 370 -8.79 -11.60 -3.27
CA LEU A 370 -8.59 -10.21 -2.86
C LEU A 370 -9.30 -9.24 -3.82
N PHE A 371 -9.21 -9.44 -5.14
CA PHE A 371 -9.97 -8.65 -6.11
C PHE A 371 -11.48 -8.77 -5.88
N GLN A 372 -11.99 -9.99 -5.73
CA GLN A 372 -13.42 -10.22 -5.52
C GLN A 372 -13.91 -9.55 -4.24
N MET A 373 -13.16 -9.68 -3.14
CA MET A 373 -13.48 -9.03 -1.87
C MET A 373 -13.47 -7.52 -2.00
N TYR A 374 -12.44 -6.94 -2.63
CA TYR A 374 -12.33 -5.50 -2.87
C TYR A 374 -13.53 -4.95 -3.67
N ILE A 375 -13.92 -5.63 -4.76
CA ILE A 375 -15.08 -5.25 -5.56
C ILE A 375 -16.38 -5.39 -4.77
N ASN A 376 -16.52 -6.46 -3.99
CA ASN A 376 -17.72 -6.71 -3.18
C ASN A 376 -17.93 -5.62 -2.14
N VAL A 377 -16.89 -5.22 -1.39
CA VAL A 377 -17.04 -4.18 -0.35
C VAL A 377 -17.40 -2.81 -0.94
N ILE A 378 -16.90 -2.49 -2.13
CA ILE A 378 -17.24 -1.26 -2.86
C ILE A 378 -18.69 -1.33 -3.38
N ALA A 379 -19.07 -2.45 -3.99
CA ALA A 379 -20.42 -2.67 -4.49
C ALA A 379 -21.49 -2.66 -3.38
N LEU A 380 -21.10 -3.09 -2.18
CA LEU A 380 -21.91 -3.08 -0.97
C LEU A 380 -21.83 -1.77 -0.18
N GLN A 381 -21.01 -0.80 -0.64
CA GLN A 381 -20.85 0.52 -0.02
C GLN A 381 -20.47 0.44 1.47
N TYR A 382 -19.49 -0.41 1.79
CA TYR A 382 -18.92 -0.48 3.15
C TYR A 382 -18.28 0.86 3.53
N PRO A 383 -18.06 1.13 4.84
CA PRO A 383 -17.44 2.38 5.28
C PRO A 383 -16.13 2.69 4.56
N GLU A 384 -15.93 3.96 4.21
CA GLU A 384 -14.78 4.46 3.44
C GLU A 384 -13.43 4.05 4.03
N GLU A 385 -13.29 4.12 5.36
CA GLU A 385 -12.07 3.73 6.07
C GLU A 385 -11.72 2.25 5.84
N ASN A 386 -12.73 1.39 5.73
CA ASN A 386 -12.55 -0.05 5.52
C ASN A 386 -12.19 -0.37 4.07
N ILE A 387 -12.82 0.32 3.11
CA ILE A 387 -12.45 0.25 1.69
C ILE A 387 -11.00 0.71 1.51
N ALA A 388 -10.61 1.79 2.20
CA ALA A 388 -9.24 2.31 2.16
C ALA A 388 -8.20 1.29 2.65
N ILE A 389 -8.50 0.50 3.69
CA ILE A 389 -7.60 -0.57 4.18
C ILE A 389 -7.36 -1.64 3.10
N LEU A 390 -8.43 -2.10 2.42
CA LEU A 390 -8.30 -3.08 1.35
C LEU A 390 -7.62 -2.50 0.11
N SER A 391 -7.88 -1.24 -0.21
CA SER A 391 -7.18 -0.52 -1.27
C SER A 391 -5.68 -0.41 -1.01
N ARG A 392 -5.26 -0.13 0.23
CA ARG A 392 -3.85 -0.13 0.63
C ARG A 392 -3.22 -1.52 0.47
N LEU A 393 -3.89 -2.58 0.93
CA LEU A 393 -3.42 -3.95 0.73
C LEU A 393 -3.26 -4.29 -0.77
N LEU A 394 -4.26 -3.95 -1.58
CA LEU A 394 -4.23 -4.16 -3.03
C LEU A 394 -3.07 -3.41 -3.68
N ASN A 395 -2.79 -2.18 -3.23
CA ASN A 395 -1.65 -1.38 -3.70
C ASN A 395 -0.31 -2.05 -3.40
N LEU A 396 -0.13 -2.63 -2.21
CA LEU A 396 1.08 -3.38 -1.86
C LEU A 396 1.32 -4.56 -2.82
N VAL A 397 0.25 -5.30 -3.14
CA VAL A 397 0.32 -6.42 -4.08
C VAL A 397 0.66 -5.90 -5.49
N ALA A 398 -0.03 -4.86 -5.97
CA ALA A 398 0.20 -4.28 -7.30
C ALA A 398 1.64 -3.75 -7.45
N VAL A 399 2.19 -3.11 -6.42
CA VAL A 399 3.58 -2.64 -6.41
C VAL A 399 4.56 -3.83 -6.40
N CYS A 400 4.29 -4.90 -5.67
CA CYS A 400 5.13 -6.11 -5.71
C CYS A 400 5.11 -6.80 -7.08
N VAL A 401 3.94 -6.86 -7.73
CA VAL A 401 3.83 -7.33 -9.12
C VAL A 401 4.72 -6.49 -10.03
N ASN A 402 4.65 -5.17 -9.91
CA ASN A 402 5.48 -4.27 -10.69
C ASN A 402 6.99 -4.46 -10.42
N LEU A 403 7.38 -4.60 -9.15
CA LEU A 403 8.77 -4.87 -8.75
C LEU A 403 9.30 -6.20 -9.29
N SER A 404 8.43 -7.20 -9.50
CA SER A 404 8.82 -8.50 -10.08
C SER A 404 9.33 -8.38 -11.52
N GLU A 405 8.96 -7.31 -12.24
CA GLU A 405 9.31 -7.07 -13.64
C GLU A 405 10.66 -6.36 -13.81
N PHE A 406 11.24 -5.87 -12.72
CA PHE A 406 12.46 -5.07 -12.74
C PHE A 406 13.67 -5.97 -13.03
N GLN A 407 14.11 -5.91 -14.29
CA GLN A 407 15.27 -6.62 -14.81
C GLN A 407 16.36 -5.63 -15.14
N HIS A 408 17.55 -5.88 -14.60
CA HIS A 408 18.72 -5.04 -14.84
C HIS A 408 19.56 -5.70 -15.93
N ASN A 409 19.71 -5.03 -17.07
CA ASN A 409 20.58 -5.45 -18.16
C ASN A 409 21.82 -4.55 -18.11
N ASP A 410 23.00 -5.13 -17.90
CA ASP A 410 24.27 -4.39 -17.76
C ASP A 410 24.25 -3.28 -16.71
N GLY A 411 23.49 -3.48 -15.62
CA GLY A 411 23.35 -2.51 -14.53
C GLY A 411 22.36 -1.38 -14.81
N MET A 412 21.74 -1.36 -15.99
CA MET A 412 20.71 -0.42 -16.39
C MET A 412 19.31 -1.03 -16.31
N LEU A 413 18.31 -0.21 -16.00
CA LEU A 413 16.90 -0.55 -15.83
C LEU A 413 16.04 0.39 -16.66
N GLN A 414 15.19 -0.16 -17.51
CA GLN A 414 14.12 0.62 -18.14
C GLN A 414 13.08 0.98 -17.06
N TYR A 415 12.82 2.28 -16.89
CA TYR A 415 11.89 2.79 -15.89
C TYR A 415 11.11 3.99 -16.43
N PRO A 416 9.79 4.12 -16.19
CA PRO A 416 8.91 3.15 -15.51
C PRO A 416 8.85 1.81 -16.25
N CYS A 417 8.68 0.71 -15.49
CA CYS A 417 8.64 -0.63 -16.07
C CYS A 417 7.23 -1.17 -15.92
N LEU A 418 6.44 -1.17 -16.99
CA LEU A 418 5.14 -1.83 -17.06
C LEU A 418 5.21 -2.90 -18.15
N LYS A 419 5.21 -4.16 -17.76
CA LYS A 419 5.27 -5.30 -18.69
C LYS A 419 4.07 -6.23 -18.45
N THR A 420 4.20 -7.46 -18.91
CA THR A 420 3.14 -8.46 -19.00
C THR A 420 2.45 -8.75 -17.66
N ASN A 421 3.16 -8.84 -16.54
CA ASN A 421 2.56 -9.15 -15.24
C ASN A 421 1.76 -7.95 -14.70
N SER A 422 2.29 -6.73 -14.81
CA SER A 422 1.57 -5.51 -14.42
C SER A 422 0.30 -5.33 -15.26
N GLU A 423 0.38 -5.50 -16.58
CA GLU A 423 -0.79 -5.45 -17.46
C GLU A 423 -1.79 -6.57 -17.15
N TYR A 424 -1.32 -7.80 -16.97
CA TYR A 424 -2.17 -8.95 -16.68
C TYR A 424 -2.90 -8.77 -15.34
N PHE A 425 -2.22 -8.24 -14.32
CA PHE A 425 -2.81 -7.92 -13.03
C PHE A 425 -3.98 -6.94 -13.17
N ALA A 426 -3.79 -5.83 -13.88
CA ALA A 426 -4.84 -4.84 -14.10
C ALA A 426 -6.01 -5.43 -14.93
N LYS A 427 -5.70 -6.19 -15.99
CA LYS A 427 -6.70 -6.90 -16.81
C LYS A 427 -7.50 -7.92 -16.00
N GLN A 428 -6.88 -8.64 -15.07
CA GLN A 428 -7.60 -9.58 -14.20
C GLN A 428 -8.49 -8.87 -13.17
N LEU A 429 -8.07 -7.72 -12.63
CA LEU A 429 -8.92 -6.90 -11.78
C LEU A 429 -10.15 -6.40 -12.55
N TRP A 430 -9.95 -5.85 -13.75
CA TRP A 430 -11.04 -5.45 -14.63
C TRP A 430 -11.98 -6.62 -14.96
N LYS A 431 -11.43 -7.80 -15.32
CA LYS A 431 -12.22 -9.00 -15.59
C LYS A 431 -13.07 -9.39 -14.38
N THR A 432 -12.51 -9.35 -13.18
CA THR A 432 -13.23 -9.67 -11.94
C THR A 432 -14.39 -8.69 -11.73
N LEU A 433 -14.15 -7.40 -11.95
CA LEU A 433 -15.16 -6.35 -11.91
C LEU A 433 -16.28 -6.61 -12.94
N GLU A 434 -15.92 -6.88 -14.19
CA GLU A 434 -16.85 -7.15 -15.29
C GLU A 434 -17.74 -8.38 -15.05
N THR A 435 -17.18 -9.43 -14.45
CA THR A 435 -17.91 -10.66 -14.12
C THR A 435 -18.72 -10.58 -12.83
N SER A 436 -18.59 -9.50 -12.06
CA SER A 436 -19.32 -9.33 -10.80
C SER A 436 -20.84 -9.23 -11.06
N PRO A 437 -21.68 -9.90 -10.24
CA PRO A 437 -23.14 -9.72 -10.28
C PRO A 437 -23.58 -8.25 -10.05
N TYR A 438 -22.71 -7.46 -9.42
CA TYR A 438 -22.93 -6.05 -9.12
C TYR A 438 -22.39 -5.10 -10.20
N TYR A 439 -21.88 -5.61 -11.32
CA TYR A 439 -21.29 -4.78 -12.36
C TYR A 439 -22.24 -3.67 -12.81
N SER A 440 -21.77 -2.43 -12.71
CA SER A 440 -22.42 -1.23 -13.19
C SER A 440 -21.36 -0.15 -13.42
N VAL A 441 -21.67 0.89 -14.21
CA VAL A 441 -20.76 2.02 -14.42
C VAL A 441 -20.38 2.66 -13.07
N ASN A 442 -21.34 2.75 -12.13
CA ASN A 442 -21.12 3.32 -10.81
C ASN A 442 -20.11 2.53 -9.98
N VAL A 443 -20.22 1.20 -9.99
CA VAL A 443 -19.24 0.35 -9.29
C VAL A 443 -17.89 0.45 -9.98
N CYS A 444 -17.82 0.61 -11.30
CA CYS A 444 -16.56 0.85 -12.01
C CYS A 444 -15.93 2.19 -11.58
N LEU A 445 -16.70 3.28 -11.59
CA LEU A 445 -16.24 4.61 -11.16
C LEU A 445 -15.80 4.61 -9.70
N ALA A 446 -16.56 3.97 -8.80
CA ALA A 446 -16.17 3.83 -7.40
C ALA A 446 -14.89 2.99 -7.25
N THR A 447 -14.77 1.89 -8.00
CA THR A 447 -13.55 1.06 -8.01
C THR A 447 -12.34 1.85 -8.48
N ILE A 448 -12.48 2.65 -9.53
CA ILE A 448 -11.44 3.57 -10.01
C ILE A 448 -11.11 4.59 -8.91
N HIS A 449 -12.11 5.25 -8.31
CA HIS A 449 -11.92 6.23 -7.25
C HIS A 449 -11.12 5.70 -6.05
N HIS A 450 -11.39 4.46 -5.61
CA HIS A 450 -10.68 3.88 -4.47
C HIS A 450 -9.34 3.23 -4.84
N THR A 451 -9.04 3.02 -6.13
CA THR A 451 -7.77 2.40 -6.54
C THR A 451 -6.61 3.37 -6.37
N ARG A 452 -5.51 2.92 -5.77
CA ARG A 452 -4.35 3.78 -5.45
C ARG A 452 -3.21 3.70 -6.44
N THR A 453 -3.04 2.56 -7.10
CA THR A 453 -1.87 2.32 -7.95
C THR A 453 -2.02 3.00 -9.31
N PRO A 454 -1.12 3.92 -9.71
CA PRO A 454 -1.28 4.70 -10.95
C PRO A 454 -1.44 3.86 -12.22
N PHE A 455 -0.62 2.81 -12.43
CA PHE A 455 -0.77 1.99 -13.64
C PHE A 455 -2.07 1.17 -13.67
N VAL A 456 -2.62 0.81 -12.50
CA VAL A 456 -3.91 0.12 -12.39
C VAL A 456 -5.04 1.11 -12.66
N LEU A 457 -4.95 2.34 -12.11
CA LEU A 457 -5.88 3.43 -12.41
C LEU A 457 -5.96 3.72 -13.90
N LEU A 458 -4.80 3.88 -14.56
CA LEU A 458 -4.72 4.10 -15.99
C LEU A 458 -5.45 2.99 -16.76
N SER A 459 -5.11 1.73 -16.47
CA SER A 459 -5.72 0.58 -17.15
C SER A 459 -7.23 0.47 -16.89
N LEU A 460 -7.71 0.66 -15.65
CA LEU A 460 -9.14 0.62 -15.36
C LEU A 460 -9.91 1.76 -16.04
N SER A 461 -9.34 2.96 -16.09
CA SER A 461 -9.93 4.11 -16.78
C SER A 461 -10.01 3.86 -18.28
N GLU A 462 -8.93 3.37 -18.89
CA GLU A 462 -8.90 2.98 -20.29
C GLU A 462 -9.95 1.90 -20.63
N GLU A 463 -10.06 0.87 -19.81
CA GLU A 463 -11.05 -0.21 -20.01
C GLU A 463 -12.48 0.32 -19.94
N LEU A 464 -12.79 1.19 -18.98
CA LEU A 464 -14.12 1.79 -18.86
C LEU A 464 -14.42 2.73 -20.03
N ILE A 465 -13.47 3.57 -20.43
CA ILE A 465 -13.61 4.45 -21.60
C ILE A 465 -13.88 3.63 -22.86
N ARG A 466 -13.13 2.53 -23.06
CA ARG A 466 -13.31 1.65 -24.23
C ARG A 466 -14.68 0.95 -24.24
N LYS A 467 -15.23 0.62 -23.06
CA LYS A 467 -16.59 0.08 -22.95
C LYS A 467 -17.65 1.10 -23.29
N LEU A 468 -17.42 2.36 -22.94
CA LEU A 468 -18.31 3.47 -23.29
C LEU A 468 -18.21 3.77 -24.79
N HIS A 469 -17.01 3.92 -25.33
CA HIS A 469 -16.75 4.22 -26.75
C HIS A 469 -15.76 3.21 -27.37
N ARG A 470 -16.26 2.30 -28.20
CA ARG A 470 -15.51 1.12 -28.70
C ARG A 470 -14.28 1.44 -29.58
N HIS A 471 -14.25 2.61 -30.20
CA HIS A 471 -13.18 3.02 -31.13
C HIS A 471 -12.07 3.82 -30.46
N ASP A 472 -12.21 4.11 -29.18
CA ASP A 472 -11.40 5.05 -28.45
C ASP A 472 -10.56 4.34 -27.39
N HIS A 473 -9.26 4.61 -27.37
CA HIS A 473 -8.35 4.04 -26.37
C HIS A 473 -7.22 5.03 -26.02
N PRO A 474 -7.41 5.85 -24.97
CA PRO A 474 -6.42 6.84 -24.60
C PRO A 474 -5.29 6.20 -23.80
N THR A 475 -4.22 5.77 -24.50
CA THR A 475 -3.05 5.12 -23.88
C THR A 475 -1.95 6.09 -23.46
N ASN A 476 -2.03 7.36 -23.87
CA ASN A 476 -1.06 8.42 -23.59
C ASN A 476 -1.72 9.81 -23.61
N ILE A 477 -0.95 10.87 -23.34
CA ILE A 477 -1.49 12.24 -23.26
C ILE A 477 -2.15 12.67 -24.58
N ARG A 478 -1.58 12.26 -25.72
CA ARG A 478 -2.18 12.50 -27.05
C ARG A 478 -3.58 11.88 -27.16
N GLY A 479 -3.75 10.64 -26.68
CA GLY A 479 -5.05 9.97 -26.67
C GLY A 479 -6.08 10.72 -25.80
N PHE A 480 -5.69 11.15 -24.60
CA PHE A 480 -6.57 11.97 -23.75
C PHE A 480 -6.91 13.33 -24.38
N PHE A 481 -5.96 13.94 -25.10
CA PHE A 481 -6.22 15.15 -25.87
C PHE A 481 -7.22 14.92 -27.01
N GLN A 482 -7.14 13.79 -27.72
CA GLN A 482 -8.11 13.45 -28.77
C GLN A 482 -9.53 13.32 -28.21
N HIS A 483 -9.68 12.70 -27.04
CA HIS A 483 -10.96 12.67 -26.32
C HIS A 483 -11.46 14.05 -25.92
N LEU A 484 -10.54 14.95 -25.53
CA LEU A 484 -10.89 16.34 -25.24
C LEU A 484 -11.38 17.07 -26.51
N LEU A 485 -10.88 16.73 -27.69
CA LEU A 485 -11.30 17.35 -28.95
C LEU A 485 -12.60 16.77 -29.51
N SER A 486 -12.86 15.48 -29.31
CA SER A 486 -14.06 14.83 -29.82
C SER A 486 -15.34 15.26 -29.11
N SER A 487 -15.22 15.88 -27.93
CA SER A 487 -16.37 16.36 -27.14
C SER A 487 -17.38 15.28 -26.80
N ASN A 488 -16.95 14.01 -26.73
CA ASN A 488 -17.83 12.87 -26.48
C ASN A 488 -18.56 12.93 -25.12
N TRP A 489 -18.13 13.80 -24.19
CA TRP A 489 -18.86 14.02 -22.94
C TRP A 489 -20.20 14.75 -23.16
N LEU A 490 -20.39 15.43 -24.28
CA LEU A 490 -21.67 16.09 -24.61
C LEU A 490 -22.80 15.08 -24.80
N ASP A 491 -22.47 13.86 -25.23
CA ASP A 491 -23.43 12.76 -25.42
C ASP A 491 -23.82 12.09 -24.08
N CYS A 492 -23.19 12.46 -22.98
CA CYS A 492 -23.45 11.92 -21.64
C CYS A 492 -24.60 12.67 -20.95
N GLY A 493 -25.26 12.02 -19.98
CA GLY A 493 -26.38 12.60 -19.24
C GLY A 493 -25.99 13.86 -18.46
N THR A 494 -26.80 14.91 -18.56
CA THR A 494 -26.58 16.22 -17.89
C THR A 494 -27.10 16.25 -16.46
N GLU A 495 -28.06 15.39 -16.13
CA GLU A 495 -28.60 15.30 -14.78
C GLU A 495 -27.51 14.82 -13.83
N LYS A 496 -27.11 15.70 -12.89
CA LYS A 496 -26.41 15.25 -11.70
C LYS A 496 -27.31 14.21 -11.07
N ARG A 497 -26.88 12.95 -11.11
CA ARG A 497 -27.57 11.90 -10.35
C ARG A 497 -27.74 12.47 -8.96
N ALA A 498 -29.00 12.58 -8.49
CA ALA A 498 -29.25 12.99 -7.13
C ALA A 498 -28.28 12.16 -6.31
N ALA A 499 -27.33 12.83 -5.64
CA ALA A 499 -26.43 12.16 -4.75
C ALA A 499 -27.40 11.51 -3.78
N LYS A 500 -27.71 10.22 -3.98
CA LYS A 500 -28.54 9.44 -3.09
C LYS A 500 -27.84 9.66 -1.78
N THR A 501 -28.43 10.52 -0.97
CA THR A 501 -27.69 11.26 0.03
C THR A 501 -27.04 10.18 0.86
N ILE A 502 -25.71 10.15 0.81
CA ILE A 502 -24.92 9.16 1.53
C ILE A 502 -25.36 9.20 3.00
N ALA A 503 -25.79 10.36 3.51
CA ALA A 503 -26.37 10.50 4.85
C ALA A 503 -27.86 10.11 5.03
N GLY A 504 -28.69 10.02 3.97
CA GLY A 504 -30.14 9.89 4.07
C GLY A 504 -30.69 8.47 3.88
N GLU A 505 -30.09 7.66 3.00
CA GLU A 505 -30.42 6.23 2.86
C GLU A 505 -29.57 5.31 3.74
N GLN A 506 -28.37 5.76 4.20
CA GLN A 506 -27.59 5.03 5.20
C GLN A 506 -28.31 4.89 6.54
N SER A 507 -29.23 5.81 6.88
CA SER A 507 -30.03 5.69 8.10
C SER A 507 -30.94 4.44 8.13
N LYS A 508 -31.23 3.82 6.97
CA LYS A 508 -32.10 2.64 6.89
C LYS A 508 -31.36 1.34 6.58
N ASN A 509 -30.12 1.40 6.07
CA ASN A 509 -29.35 0.22 5.71
C ASN A 509 -28.22 -0.03 6.74
N PRO A 510 -28.01 -1.28 7.17
CA PRO A 510 -26.91 -1.60 8.08
C PRO A 510 -25.56 -1.24 7.44
N PRO A 511 -24.54 -0.83 8.23
CA PRO A 511 -23.24 -0.40 7.71
C PRO A 511 -22.48 -1.51 6.95
N TYR A 512 -22.81 -2.77 7.21
CA TYR A 512 -22.21 -3.93 6.57
C TYR A 512 -23.30 -4.85 6.00
N PRO A 513 -23.88 -4.56 4.83
CA PRO A 513 -24.86 -5.45 4.22
C PRO A 513 -24.24 -6.79 3.82
N VAL A 514 -25.08 -7.82 3.71
CA VAL A 514 -24.69 -9.17 3.28
C VAL A 514 -24.65 -9.22 1.76
N LEU A 515 -23.67 -9.92 1.20
CA LEU A 515 -23.57 -10.13 -0.24
C LEU A 515 -24.76 -10.96 -0.76
N ASN A 516 -25.56 -10.37 -1.65
CA ASN A 516 -26.63 -11.07 -2.33
C ASN A 516 -26.09 -11.75 -3.60
N ARG A 517 -25.81 -13.05 -3.48
CA ARG A 517 -25.32 -13.89 -4.60
C ARG A 517 -26.36 -14.09 -5.72
N GLN A 518 -27.64 -13.88 -5.44
CA GLN A 518 -28.73 -14.01 -6.40
C GLN A 518 -29.04 -12.70 -7.14
N LYS A 519 -28.31 -11.62 -6.84
CA LYS A 519 -28.52 -10.34 -7.51
C LYS A 519 -28.25 -10.48 -9.00
N ILE A 520 -29.26 -10.16 -9.81
CA ILE A 520 -29.14 -10.13 -11.27
C ILE A 520 -28.58 -8.76 -11.67
N ARG A 521 -27.70 -8.75 -12.66
CA ARG A 521 -27.08 -7.55 -13.22
C ARG A 521 -28.18 -6.55 -13.63
N THR A 522 -28.19 -5.40 -12.99
CA THR A 522 -29.07 -4.28 -13.38
C THR A 522 -28.63 -3.74 -14.74
N LYS A 523 -29.59 -3.31 -15.57
CA LYS A 523 -29.28 -2.60 -16.83
C LYS A 523 -28.37 -1.41 -16.52
N THR A 524 -27.39 -1.21 -17.39
CA THR A 524 -26.31 -0.23 -17.23
C THR A 524 -26.85 1.14 -16.85
N SER A 525 -26.36 1.69 -15.73
CA SER A 525 -26.55 3.09 -15.38
C SER A 525 -25.81 3.97 -16.39
N GLU A 526 -26.49 5.00 -16.91
CA GLU A 526 -25.88 6.00 -17.79
C GLU A 526 -24.82 6.81 -17.01
N ILE A 527 -23.72 7.16 -17.68
CA ILE A 527 -22.65 8.00 -17.15
C ILE A 527 -23.03 9.48 -17.35
N THR A 528 -22.79 10.30 -16.33
CA THR A 528 -23.01 11.75 -16.42
C THR A 528 -21.82 12.46 -17.08
N GLN A 529 -22.04 13.67 -17.60
CA GLN A 529 -20.96 14.48 -18.18
C GLN A 529 -19.79 14.69 -17.20
N GLN A 530 -20.09 15.00 -15.93
CA GLN A 530 -19.07 15.19 -14.90
C GLN A 530 -18.29 13.90 -14.62
N GLU A 531 -18.97 12.76 -14.49
CA GLU A 531 -18.32 11.47 -14.26
C GLU A 531 -17.40 11.08 -15.43
N TYR A 532 -17.82 11.35 -16.67
CA TYR A 532 -17.00 11.08 -17.85
C TYR A 532 -15.75 11.97 -17.91
N VAL A 533 -15.89 13.28 -17.67
CA VAL A 533 -14.74 14.21 -17.63
C VAL A 533 -13.80 13.90 -16.47
N ASP A 534 -14.34 13.51 -15.32
CA ASP A 534 -13.55 13.04 -14.17
C ASP A 534 -12.82 11.73 -14.48
N LEU A 535 -13.45 10.80 -15.20
CA LEU A 535 -12.82 9.55 -15.64
C LEU A 535 -11.63 9.82 -16.56
N LEU A 536 -11.78 10.70 -17.55
CA LEU A 536 -10.69 11.14 -18.42
C LEU A 536 -9.57 11.80 -17.62
N PHE A 537 -9.91 12.66 -16.64
CA PHE A 537 -8.94 13.32 -15.77
C PHE A 537 -8.11 12.30 -14.99
N VAL A 538 -8.78 11.33 -14.36
CA VAL A 538 -8.13 10.28 -13.56
C VAL A 538 -7.17 9.48 -14.43
N GLY A 539 -7.58 9.10 -15.65
CA GLY A 539 -6.71 8.42 -16.62
C GLY A 539 -5.47 9.25 -16.98
N LEU A 540 -5.64 10.52 -17.38
CA LEU A 540 -4.53 11.40 -17.73
C LEU A 540 -3.56 11.61 -16.55
N ARG A 541 -4.10 11.87 -15.36
CA ARG A 541 -3.30 12.07 -14.14
C ARG A 541 -2.51 10.80 -13.79
N ALA A 542 -3.16 9.64 -13.88
CA ALA A 542 -2.51 8.36 -13.63
C ALA A 542 -1.35 8.11 -14.60
N TYR A 543 -1.52 8.43 -15.89
CA TYR A 543 -0.43 8.40 -16.88
C TYR A 543 0.71 9.35 -16.46
N CYS A 544 0.39 10.60 -16.14
CA CYS A 544 1.38 11.59 -15.70
C CYS A 544 2.13 11.17 -14.43
N ASP A 545 1.46 10.47 -13.50
CA ASP A 545 2.05 9.95 -12.27
C ASP A 545 2.95 8.73 -12.51
N VAL A 546 2.59 7.84 -13.44
CA VAL A 546 3.46 6.71 -13.84
C VAL A 546 4.77 7.25 -14.42
N TYR A 547 4.69 8.18 -15.37
CA TYR A 547 5.82 8.68 -16.15
C TYR A 547 6.45 9.96 -15.57
N GLN A 548 5.95 10.49 -14.46
CA GLN A 548 6.47 11.71 -13.82
C GLN A 548 6.60 12.91 -14.77
N ILE A 549 5.67 13.03 -15.72
CA ILE A 549 5.65 14.10 -16.72
C ILE A 549 5.74 15.49 -16.06
N PRO A 550 4.99 15.80 -14.98
CA PRO A 550 5.10 17.10 -14.31
C PRO A 550 6.49 17.39 -13.73
N ALA A 551 7.16 16.38 -13.17
CA ALA A 551 8.48 16.54 -12.58
C ALA A 551 9.54 16.76 -13.66
N TYR A 552 9.42 16.04 -14.79
CA TYR A 552 10.29 16.26 -15.94
C TYR A 552 10.08 17.64 -16.57
N PHE A 553 8.82 18.06 -16.75
CA PHE A 553 8.48 19.39 -17.25
C PHE A 553 9.13 20.49 -16.41
N ARG A 554 8.97 20.45 -15.08
CA ARG A 554 9.64 21.41 -14.18
C ARG A 554 11.16 21.36 -14.30
N ALA A 555 11.74 20.17 -14.37
CA ALA A 555 13.18 20.02 -14.51
C ALA A 555 13.73 20.70 -15.77
N ILE A 556 13.03 20.61 -16.91
CA ILE A 556 13.47 21.25 -18.16
C ILE A 556 13.20 22.77 -18.19
N MET A 557 12.14 23.24 -17.52
CA MET A 557 11.78 24.67 -17.44
C MET A 557 12.71 25.47 -16.52
N VAL A 558 13.28 24.85 -15.48
CA VAL A 558 14.35 25.48 -14.68
C VAL A 558 15.61 25.58 -15.55
N GLN A 559 15.91 26.80 -16.02
CA GLN A 559 17.16 27.12 -16.70
C GLN A 559 18.34 26.99 -15.71
N SER A 560 19.52 26.66 -16.24
CA SER A 560 20.73 26.39 -15.45
C SER A 560 21.06 27.53 -14.47
N PRO A 561 21.56 27.24 -13.25
CA PRO A 561 21.82 28.25 -12.24
C PRO A 561 23.11 29.00 -12.57
N ASN A 562 23.00 30.06 -13.36
CA ASN A 562 23.95 31.17 -13.28
C ASN A 562 23.34 32.40 -12.60
N ASP A 563 22.04 32.38 -12.25
CA ASP A 563 21.32 33.57 -11.73
C ASP A 563 20.47 33.29 -10.48
N ALA A 564 20.90 32.37 -9.60
CA ALA A 564 20.15 32.06 -8.36
C ALA A 564 21.05 32.11 -7.11
N GLU A 565 21.71 33.23 -6.88
CA GLU A 565 21.90 33.70 -5.51
C GLU A 565 20.77 34.68 -5.19
N THR A 566 20.24 34.61 -3.97
CA THR A 566 19.14 35.39 -3.40
C THR A 566 17.71 35.08 -3.89
N ALA A 567 17.07 34.11 -3.24
CA ALA A 567 15.66 34.24 -2.90
C ALA A 567 15.38 33.56 -1.54
N SER A 568 15.07 34.42 -0.59
CA SER A 568 14.71 34.22 0.81
C SER A 568 13.58 33.22 1.04
N GLY A 569 13.72 32.44 2.12
CA GLY A 569 12.65 31.64 2.68
C GLY A 569 11.61 32.51 3.40
N GLU A 570 10.34 32.29 3.08
CA GLU A 570 9.21 32.74 3.89
C GLU A 570 8.40 31.53 4.35
N ASN A 571 8.42 31.36 5.67
CA ASN A 571 7.63 30.40 6.43
C ASN A 571 6.19 30.90 6.53
N VAL A 572 5.21 30.06 6.18
CA VAL A 572 3.81 30.26 6.60
C VAL A 572 3.42 29.10 7.51
N ALA A 573 3.27 29.43 8.79
CA ALA A 573 2.82 28.53 9.84
C ALA A 573 1.33 28.20 9.68
N SER A 574 0.99 26.99 10.14
CA SER A 574 -0.34 26.39 10.18
C SER A 574 -1.06 26.83 11.46
N ASP A 575 -2.28 27.36 11.34
CA ASP A 575 -3.17 27.59 12.49
C ASP A 575 -4.19 26.46 12.68
N LEU A 576 -4.41 26.17 13.97
CA LEU A 576 -5.15 25.07 14.56
C LEU A 576 -6.64 25.43 14.73
N PHE A 577 -7.53 24.44 14.55
CA PHE A 577 -8.90 24.50 15.06
C PHE A 577 -9.04 23.67 16.35
N PRO A 578 -9.71 24.17 17.40
CA PRO A 578 -9.97 23.40 18.62
C PRO A 578 -11.29 22.64 18.51
N THR A 579 -11.29 21.37 18.91
CA THR A 579 -12.50 20.55 19.07
C THR A 579 -12.75 20.32 20.56
N THR A 580 -13.89 20.80 21.07
CA THR A 580 -14.38 20.55 22.44
C THR A 580 -15.59 19.63 22.41
N VAL A 581 -15.55 18.49 23.11
CA VAL A 581 -16.72 17.70 23.52
C VAL A 581 -16.43 17.06 24.90
N PRO A 582 -17.45 16.87 25.78
CA PRO A 582 -17.29 16.85 27.24
C PRO A 582 -17.00 15.49 27.90
N THR A 583 -16.66 15.62 29.18
CA THR A 583 -16.14 14.66 30.14
C THR A 583 -17.19 13.69 30.73
N ALA A 584 -16.81 12.41 30.87
CA ALA A 584 -17.25 11.50 31.94
C ALA A 584 -16.13 10.47 32.24
N PRO A 585 -16.07 9.88 33.44
CA PRO A 585 -14.83 9.38 34.04
C PRO A 585 -14.59 7.89 33.73
N ASN A 586 -13.32 7.45 33.63
CA ASN A 586 -12.85 6.21 34.27
C ASN A 586 -11.32 6.04 34.16
N ARG A 587 -10.76 5.39 35.20
CA ARG A 587 -9.35 5.39 35.61
C ARG A 587 -8.31 5.05 34.52
N LEU A 588 -8.70 4.29 33.51
CA LEU A 588 -7.81 3.88 32.40
C LEU A 588 -7.43 5.05 31.49
N VAL A 589 -8.35 5.97 31.18
CA VAL A 589 -8.06 7.17 30.37
C VAL A 589 -7.09 8.11 31.08
N LYS A 590 -7.20 8.22 32.41
CA LYS A 590 -6.31 9.04 33.23
C LYS A 590 -4.91 8.43 33.34
N HIS A 591 -4.77 7.11 33.25
CA HIS A 591 -3.47 6.46 33.18
C HIS A 591 -2.85 6.59 31.78
N LEU A 592 -3.61 6.31 30.71
CA LEU A 592 -3.17 6.38 29.31
C LEU A 592 -2.76 7.81 28.89
N ARG A 593 -3.56 8.84 29.20
CA ARG A 593 -3.20 10.25 28.90
C ARG A 593 -1.97 10.74 29.66
N LYS A 594 -1.67 10.16 30.83
CA LYS A 594 -0.47 10.50 31.61
C LYS A 594 0.81 9.87 31.03
N HIS A 595 0.68 8.91 30.13
CA HIS A 595 1.79 8.25 29.44
C HIS A 595 2.03 8.74 28.00
N GLU A 596 1.04 9.40 27.35
CA GLU A 596 1.22 9.98 26.01
C GLU A 596 2.33 11.04 25.93
N SER A 597 2.51 11.86 26.97
CA SER A 597 3.52 12.93 26.99
C SER A 597 4.93 12.46 27.38
N ARG A 598 5.14 11.17 27.62
CA ARG A 598 6.42 10.62 28.11
C ARG A 598 7.17 9.72 27.13
N PHE A 599 6.67 9.51 25.91
CA PHE A 599 7.39 8.74 24.89
C PHE A 599 8.61 9.55 24.38
N PRO A 600 9.86 9.16 24.71
CA PRO A 600 11.05 9.86 24.25
C PRO A 600 11.23 9.57 22.75
N GLY A 601 11.08 10.60 21.93
CA GLY A 601 11.14 10.51 20.47
C GLY A 601 9.90 11.05 19.74
N SER A 602 8.91 11.64 20.42
CA SER A 602 7.83 12.41 19.77
C SER A 602 8.27 13.82 19.34
N THR A 603 9.57 14.11 19.33
CA THR A 603 10.09 15.35 18.76
C THR A 603 9.81 15.32 17.26
N ARG A 604 8.91 16.21 16.84
CA ARG A 604 8.62 16.54 15.45
C ARG A 604 9.89 17.17 14.87
N ILE A 605 10.86 16.34 14.51
CA ILE A 605 11.98 16.76 13.67
C ILE A 605 11.39 16.89 12.27
N VAL A 606 10.95 18.11 11.96
CA VAL A 606 10.81 18.55 10.58
C VAL A 606 12.26 18.64 10.07
N SER A 607 12.75 17.56 9.47
CA SER A 607 13.94 17.67 8.64
C SER A 607 13.52 18.38 7.36
N GLU A 608 14.22 19.46 7.04
CA GLU A 608 14.16 20.14 5.74
C GLU A 608 14.31 19.13 4.60
N ASP A 609 13.66 19.41 3.47
CA ASP A 609 13.85 18.69 2.20
C ASP A 609 15.27 18.93 1.67
N VAL A 610 16.27 18.32 2.31
CA VAL A 610 17.61 18.23 1.77
C VAL A 610 17.55 17.22 0.65
N THR A 611 17.77 17.65 -0.60
CA THR A 611 17.87 16.76 -1.75
C THR A 611 19.11 15.88 -1.63
N ASP A 612 18.98 14.75 -0.92
CA ASP A 612 20.04 13.75 -0.80
C ASP A 612 20.26 13.08 -2.18
N GLU A 613 21.37 13.40 -2.84
CA GLU A 613 21.75 12.83 -4.14
C GLU A 613 21.83 11.28 -4.11
N ARG A 614 22.00 10.67 -2.93
CA ARG A 614 22.00 9.21 -2.76
C ARG A 614 20.61 8.60 -2.98
N MET A 615 19.55 9.41 -2.96
CA MET A 615 18.18 9.02 -3.26
C MET A 615 17.84 9.19 -4.75
N ILE A 616 18.86 9.14 -5.63
CA ILE A 616 18.71 9.15 -7.08
C ILE A 616 19.30 7.86 -7.65
N PHE A 617 18.45 7.02 -8.24
CA PHE A 617 18.90 5.79 -8.87
C PHE A 617 19.57 6.09 -10.21
N GLN A 618 20.90 5.92 -10.27
CA GLN A 618 21.70 6.22 -11.47
C GLN A 618 21.58 5.15 -12.57
N GLY A 619 21.04 3.97 -12.25
CA GLY A 619 20.89 2.86 -13.18
C GLY A 619 19.67 2.96 -14.09
N VAL A 620 19.05 4.13 -14.28
CA VAL A 620 17.92 4.27 -15.21
C VAL A 620 18.42 4.37 -16.64
N ALA A 621 17.92 3.48 -17.52
CA ALA A 621 18.14 3.52 -18.95
C ALA A 621 17.25 4.58 -19.60
N VAL A 622 17.84 5.61 -20.19
CA VAL A 622 17.14 6.60 -21.02
C VAL A 622 17.70 6.51 -22.43
N ASN A 623 16.82 6.33 -23.43
CA ASN A 623 17.18 6.29 -24.85
C ASN A 623 16.46 7.42 -25.62
N GLY A 624 16.83 7.62 -26.89
CA GLY A 624 16.26 8.70 -27.71
C GLY A 624 14.76 8.57 -27.95
N GLU A 625 14.26 7.34 -28.08
CA GLU A 625 12.82 7.06 -28.26
C GLU A 625 12.03 7.52 -27.04
N LEU A 626 12.46 7.16 -25.82
CA LEU A 626 11.83 7.60 -24.58
C LEU A 626 11.86 9.12 -24.45
N LEU A 627 12.97 9.77 -24.82
CA LEU A 627 13.06 11.23 -24.77
C LEU A 627 12.07 11.89 -25.75
N LEU A 628 11.90 11.32 -26.94
CA LEU A 628 10.92 11.80 -27.92
C LEU A 628 9.49 11.63 -27.41
N GLU A 629 9.16 10.48 -26.80
CA GLU A 629 7.86 10.26 -26.16
C GLU A 629 7.55 11.35 -25.11
N TYR A 630 8.50 11.66 -24.22
CA TYR A 630 8.32 12.71 -23.21
C TYR A 630 8.15 14.11 -23.84
N ARG A 631 8.84 14.40 -24.95
CA ARG A 631 8.66 15.66 -25.70
C ARG A 631 7.26 15.74 -26.32
N GLU A 632 6.77 14.64 -26.89
CA GLU A 632 5.41 14.58 -27.42
C GLU A 632 4.38 14.73 -26.31
N ASP A 633 4.54 14.05 -25.18
CA ASP A 633 3.67 14.14 -24.02
C ASP A 633 3.57 15.58 -23.49
N ILE A 634 4.70 16.26 -23.31
CA ILE A 634 4.72 17.67 -22.91
C ILE A 634 3.98 18.55 -23.93
N LYS A 635 4.25 18.35 -25.23
CA LYS A 635 3.56 19.09 -26.30
C LYS A 635 2.04 18.93 -26.19
N TYR A 636 1.55 17.69 -26.04
CA TYR A 636 0.11 17.44 -25.94
C TYR A 636 -0.48 17.94 -24.62
N LEU A 637 0.30 17.93 -23.53
CA LEU A 637 -0.13 18.52 -22.26
C LEU A 637 -0.34 20.04 -22.39
N MET A 638 0.55 20.73 -23.10
CA MET A 638 0.39 22.16 -23.43
C MET A 638 -0.79 22.41 -24.39
N LEU A 639 -1.06 21.49 -25.34
CA LEU A 639 -2.22 21.61 -26.22
C LEU A 639 -3.55 21.42 -25.48
N ILE A 640 -3.61 20.48 -24.52
CA ILE A 640 -4.76 20.31 -23.61
C ILE A 640 -5.01 21.63 -22.88
N GLU A 641 -3.97 22.21 -22.31
CA GLU A 641 -4.06 23.47 -21.58
C GLU A 641 -4.55 24.62 -22.46
N GLN A 642 -3.98 24.79 -23.66
CA GLN A 642 -4.45 25.79 -24.62
C GLN A 642 -5.91 25.58 -25.01
N GLN A 643 -6.37 24.35 -25.10
CA GLN A 643 -7.76 24.04 -25.42
C GLN A 643 -8.69 24.40 -24.25
N LEU A 644 -8.30 24.07 -23.01
CA LEU A 644 -9.07 24.44 -21.81
C LEU A 644 -9.12 25.96 -21.60
N LYS A 645 -8.08 26.69 -22.01
CA LYS A 645 -8.08 28.18 -22.01
C LYS A 645 -9.09 28.81 -22.95
N LYS A 646 -9.58 28.08 -23.96
CA LYS A 646 -10.60 28.56 -24.89
C LYS A 646 -12.03 28.41 -24.34
N LEU A 647 -12.21 27.70 -23.22
CA LEU A 647 -13.52 27.55 -22.59
C LEU A 647 -14.02 28.92 -22.12
N LYS A 648 -15.19 29.32 -22.61
CA LYS A 648 -15.82 30.62 -22.28
C LYS A 648 -17.02 30.46 -21.35
N SER A 649 -17.63 29.27 -21.32
CA SER A 649 -18.81 29.02 -20.50
C SER A 649 -18.42 28.75 -19.03
N PRO A 650 -19.08 29.38 -18.05
CA PRO A 650 -18.85 29.09 -16.63
C PRO A 650 -19.18 27.64 -16.26
N GLU A 651 -20.09 27.01 -16.98
CA GLU A 651 -20.47 25.61 -16.76
C GLU A 651 -19.36 24.64 -17.21
N GLU A 652 -18.74 24.90 -18.36
CA GLU A 652 -17.60 24.14 -18.86
C GLU A 652 -16.36 24.35 -17.99
N MET A 653 -16.10 25.59 -17.54
CA MET A 653 -15.01 25.86 -16.60
C MET A 653 -15.18 25.08 -15.28
N ARG A 654 -16.41 24.99 -14.78
CA ARG A 654 -16.72 24.18 -13.59
C ARG A 654 -16.49 22.68 -13.84
N LEU A 655 -16.92 22.19 -15.00
CA LEU A 655 -16.76 20.79 -15.42
C LEU A 655 -15.28 20.38 -15.47
N PHE A 656 -14.42 21.24 -16.01
CA PHE A 656 -12.97 21.01 -16.16
C PHE A 656 -12.10 21.56 -15.03
N ARG A 657 -12.69 21.98 -13.90
CA ARG A 657 -11.95 22.60 -12.77
C ARG A 657 -10.75 21.77 -12.29
N LYS A 658 -10.91 20.45 -12.19
CA LYS A 658 -9.83 19.53 -11.76
C LYS A 658 -8.66 19.52 -12.75
N TRP A 659 -8.94 19.55 -14.05
CA TRP A 659 -7.93 19.63 -15.09
C TRP A 659 -7.15 20.93 -15.01
N ILE A 660 -7.85 22.06 -14.90
CA ILE A 660 -7.24 23.40 -14.82
C ILE A 660 -6.33 23.49 -13.57
N THR A 661 -6.81 23.00 -12.42
CA THR A 661 -6.04 22.97 -11.18
C THR A 661 -4.76 22.16 -11.36
N PHE A 662 -4.86 20.94 -11.88
CA PHE A 662 -3.70 20.08 -12.12
C PHE A 662 -2.69 20.71 -13.08
N LEU A 663 -3.12 21.29 -14.20
CA LEU A 663 -2.22 21.92 -15.16
C LEU A 663 -1.50 23.14 -14.56
N SER A 664 -2.15 23.89 -13.67
CA SER A 664 -1.50 24.98 -12.93
C SER A 664 -0.45 24.51 -11.92
N GLU A 665 -0.54 23.28 -11.42
CA GLU A 665 0.51 22.66 -10.59
C GLU A 665 1.71 22.18 -11.42
N VAL A 666 1.47 21.83 -12.69
CA VAL A 666 2.53 21.47 -13.64
C VAL A 666 3.34 22.70 -14.03
N ASP A 667 2.67 23.82 -14.29
CA ASP A 667 3.28 25.11 -14.64
C ASP A 667 2.62 26.28 -13.89
N PRO A 668 3.31 26.84 -12.87
CA PRO A 668 2.79 27.96 -12.08
C PRO A 668 2.62 29.27 -12.87
N SER A 669 3.31 29.44 -14.00
CA SER A 669 3.12 30.61 -14.88
C SER A 669 1.74 30.64 -15.53
N LEU A 670 0.98 29.55 -15.35
CA LEU A 670 -0.30 29.28 -15.99
C LEU A 670 -1.47 29.31 -14.99
N LYS A 671 -1.32 29.99 -13.83
CA LYS A 671 -2.44 30.29 -12.93
C LYS A 671 -3.55 31.00 -13.70
N MET A 672 -4.66 30.31 -13.92
CA MET A 672 -5.87 30.94 -14.46
C MET A 672 -6.49 31.79 -13.35
N ASN A 673 -6.81 33.06 -13.63
CA ASN A 673 -7.64 33.88 -12.75
C ASN A 673 -9.06 33.31 -12.80
N ILE A 674 -9.31 32.30 -11.97
CA ILE A 674 -10.66 31.76 -11.73
C ILE A 674 -11.34 32.76 -10.79
N ASN A 675 -12.10 33.70 -11.35
CA ASN A 675 -13.04 34.53 -10.59
C ASN A 675 -14.33 33.75 -10.31
#